data_AF-A0A1H2SIH8-F1
#
_entry.id   AF-A0A1H2SIH8-F1
#
_cell.length_a   1.000
_cell.length_b   1.000
_cell.length_c   1.000
_cell.angle_alpha   90.00
_cell.angle_beta   90.00
_cell.angle_gamma   90.00
#
_symmetry.space_group_name_H-M   'P 1'
#
loop_
_entity.id
_entity.type
_entity.pdbx_description
1 polymer ?
#
loop_
_entity_poly.entity_id
_entity_poly.type
_entity_poly.pdbx_seq_one_letter_code
_entity_poly.pdbx_strand_id
1 'polypeptide(L)'
;MKKFSPIFQILFALITISCSSEKENSFTMFKSKTAATIYVANNEAPQILRAVNDLQNDIKMVTGVKPEIVHSLENSEGNVIIVGTSKNPDIQKLQNEGKLEEFKGSEKLSQSFLLKSVQNPTSTIKNALIIEGSDALGTVYGIYEISERIGVSPLYWWCDVTPKKQDKIVLDNVLTLPKEPSVKHRGIFINDEEALIQWSEKTTSDKHNTHISPEVYERVFELLLRLKANSIWPGMMQAGSYFFEAKDENGVPINPKNAKEYGIYVGSSHCENMARNNYAEWYNWAEEHKNMYDAKGVPVWDYTVNPKTIEAYWQQRLNESKDFNMIYTLGIRGVHDSPFEYANLKNPTLENKVKLLQKVIDRQREMIKETFGSEDAVTQIFVPYEETGELYNGESKDGKEHCEGLKLPEDVIMVWTEDNFGYARQLPRPHEQKRAGGNGLYYHLAYQGGATYDWLYTTPLPLIQEELRKVYDENVRDFWIVNVGDIKPAEMGLQFYMSLAYDIDSYPKNTTKDFIQKSAKQQFGVNDNDAKEVADLLTDFHNLYRPKKPEHLFPFWDWKYENNWRYRFYSMFDFGDETSRQVQTANELEQKAKKLYDKLDESAKNPFWHLVYYPVRSARLMLEKTQYYRKNVAYAKQGRYASLNAYKTLSEKAEEAIQADLEIYKTMENGKWNGIVDPYALYNFKERIFDVANIPNNLVYNESYLEEAVKGIGSVCEGQAIGNEKVELRFSSFEDNIRFIDVFNKEVEANNWTIESDVDWINFSKKSGSVSIEERLYVSINWDKTKTGENKATITVKDTHGFSKSYTVKATKYDLKLKEKSYIEGNNFIAIEAENYTSKQDGKEAKWEQFENFGYHGSSIFIKGGNKVEKEIESNSARLEYSVYFENTGTFFGQLYRIPTLNEGKGKTCEIAVGLDNEKPQILTGVRKKGQRMSKKLTGGSENWSWENNILSGMEKIPFEITVDKAGYHTIKIYQVNSGIGIDRLVICTDDQAKMTQKRGLIGAPESYNNITEYTPSKKTATPIISEDIAEIKSYPKPEALTKIKLNFALYSMIDALGYTPVNQRHIFNENKNQFGWRSQDVDNIWYHHNEASEHVIFWQRDGLTGKKEAKFYVRLKEGKYNIKYYMGDARVKAEMIYFKGATFDMSFAINGKTLMKNEKVVSGKQKIETIEVEIGNDELLELTLDGKWIINALEIKPVQ
;
A
#
# COMPACT_ATOMS: atom_id res chain seq x y z
N MET A 1 -46.73 66.99 -33.82
CA MET A 1 -47.00 67.37 -35.23
C MET A 1 -45.94 66.76 -36.14
N LYS A 2 -46.39 66.19 -37.25
CA LYS A 2 -45.66 65.88 -38.52
C LYS A 2 -44.68 64.69 -38.57
N LYS A 3 -45.24 63.64 -39.19
CA LYS A 3 -44.69 62.54 -40.02
C LYS A 3 -43.33 62.79 -40.72
N PHE A 4 -42.47 61.75 -40.71
CA PHE A 4 -41.59 61.27 -41.80
C PHE A 4 -41.35 59.75 -41.58
N SER A 5 -41.94 58.84 -42.38
CA SER A 5 -41.44 58.13 -43.59
C SER A 5 -40.93 56.69 -43.30
N PRO A 6 -41.45 55.63 -43.96
CA PRO A 6 -41.19 54.21 -43.62
C PRO A 6 -39.94 53.60 -44.31
N ILE A 7 -38.94 54.41 -44.66
CA ILE A 7 -37.74 53.93 -45.38
C ILE A 7 -36.60 53.52 -44.41
N PHE A 8 -36.72 53.83 -43.12
CA PHE A 8 -35.67 53.54 -42.13
C PHE A 8 -35.76 52.17 -41.44
N GLN A 9 -36.83 51.39 -41.67
CA GLN A 9 -37.00 50.06 -41.05
C GLN A 9 -36.46 48.88 -41.86
N ILE A 10 -36.01 49.09 -43.10
CA ILE A 10 -35.44 48.01 -43.94
C ILE A 10 -33.89 48.01 -43.91
N LEU A 11 -33.25 49.12 -43.51
CA LEU A 11 -31.78 49.18 -43.40
C LEU A 11 -31.23 48.66 -42.05
N PHE A 12 -32.07 48.47 -41.03
CA PHE A 12 -31.67 47.94 -39.73
C PHE A 12 -31.84 46.41 -39.60
N ALA A 13 -32.40 45.74 -40.61
CA ALA A 13 -32.58 44.29 -40.64
C ALA A 13 -31.52 43.54 -41.48
N LEU A 14 -30.51 44.26 -42.02
CA LEU A 14 -29.43 43.68 -42.84
C LEU A 14 -28.01 43.95 -42.28
N ILE A 15 -27.90 44.52 -41.07
CA ILE A 15 -26.61 44.70 -40.37
C ILE A 15 -26.72 44.21 -38.92
N THR A 16 -27.12 42.95 -38.77
CA THR A 16 -26.74 42.13 -37.61
C THR A 16 -26.48 40.70 -38.10
N ILE A 17 -25.64 40.55 -39.12
CA ILE A 17 -24.78 39.36 -39.17
C ILE A 17 -23.71 39.66 -38.13
N SER A 18 -23.90 39.15 -36.92
CA SER A 18 -22.79 39.01 -35.98
C SER A 18 -21.76 38.11 -36.67
N CYS A 19 -20.80 38.72 -37.38
CA CYS A 19 -19.49 38.14 -37.56
C CYS A 19 -18.92 38.03 -36.14
N SER A 20 -19.23 36.92 -35.46
CA SER A 20 -18.40 36.47 -34.36
C SER A 20 -17.05 36.16 -34.98
N SER A 21 -16.12 37.11 -34.96
CA SER A 21 -14.71 36.76 -35.03
C SER A 21 -14.50 35.78 -33.89
N GLU A 22 -14.28 34.50 -34.20
CA GLU A 22 -13.78 33.55 -33.21
C GLU A 22 -12.59 34.21 -32.54
N LYS A 23 -12.58 34.21 -31.19
CA LYS A 23 -11.45 34.76 -30.43
C LYS A 23 -10.17 34.09 -30.93
N GLU A 24 -9.09 34.86 -30.98
CA GLU A 24 -7.76 34.33 -31.33
C GLU A 24 -7.49 33.07 -30.50
N ASN A 25 -7.09 31.97 -31.15
CA ASN A 25 -6.90 30.63 -30.55
C ASN A 25 -8.16 29.90 -30.05
N SER A 26 -9.36 30.17 -30.59
CA SER A 26 -10.55 29.30 -30.38
C SER A 26 -10.86 28.45 -31.62
N PHE A 27 -11.38 27.23 -31.42
CA PHE A 27 -11.76 26.31 -32.50
C PHE A 27 -13.12 25.66 -32.25
N THR A 28 -14.06 25.83 -33.17
CA THR A 28 -15.35 25.11 -33.14
C THR A 28 -15.20 23.70 -33.73
N MET A 29 -15.12 22.69 -32.84
CA MET A 29 -15.01 21.29 -33.22
C MET A 29 -16.35 20.64 -33.56
N PHE A 30 -17.41 20.99 -32.83
CA PHE A 30 -18.74 20.44 -33.05
C PHE A 30 -19.81 21.50 -32.80
N LYS A 31 -20.74 21.66 -33.74
CA LYS A 31 -21.88 22.57 -33.57
C LYS A 31 -23.00 22.16 -34.52
N SER A 32 -24.25 22.26 -34.05
CA SER A 32 -25.43 22.05 -34.91
C SER A 32 -25.44 20.69 -35.64
N LYS A 33 -25.00 19.63 -34.95
CA LYS A 33 -24.88 18.25 -35.47
C LYS A 33 -23.82 18.04 -36.56
N THR A 34 -22.95 19.03 -36.80
CA THR A 34 -21.80 18.90 -37.70
C THR A 34 -20.52 18.85 -36.87
N ALA A 35 -19.71 17.81 -37.05
CA ALA A 35 -18.38 17.68 -36.48
C ALA A 35 -17.32 18.12 -37.49
N ALA A 36 -16.21 18.67 -37.01
CA ALA A 36 -15.05 18.99 -37.84
C ALA A 36 -14.47 17.71 -38.47
N THR A 37 -14.09 17.79 -39.74
CA THR A 37 -13.40 16.70 -40.45
C THR A 37 -12.00 16.53 -39.87
N ILE A 38 -11.52 15.29 -39.75
CA ILE A 38 -10.16 14.98 -39.31
C ILE A 38 -9.32 14.65 -40.54
N TYR A 39 -8.24 15.39 -40.76
CA TYR A 39 -7.23 15.11 -41.78
C TYR A 39 -6.00 14.45 -41.15
N VAL A 40 -5.55 13.33 -41.74
CA VAL A 40 -4.26 12.70 -41.46
C VAL A 40 -3.74 12.01 -42.72
N ALA A 41 -2.48 12.24 -43.10
CA ALA A 41 -1.92 11.65 -44.31
C ALA A 41 -1.77 10.11 -44.18
N ASN A 42 -2.00 9.36 -45.27
CA ASN A 42 -1.91 7.89 -45.28
C ASN A 42 -0.52 7.33 -44.94
N ASN A 43 0.53 8.14 -45.12
CA ASN A 43 1.92 7.75 -44.88
C ASN A 43 2.45 8.20 -43.51
N GLU A 44 1.59 8.74 -42.64
CA GLU A 44 1.94 8.97 -41.23
C GLU A 44 2.21 7.64 -40.52
N ALA A 45 2.87 7.73 -39.36
CA ALA A 45 3.23 6.57 -38.57
C ALA A 45 1.95 5.77 -38.13
N PRO A 46 1.99 4.42 -38.09
CA PRO A 46 0.84 3.60 -37.69
C PRO A 46 0.24 3.99 -36.33
N GLN A 47 1.09 4.42 -35.39
CA GLN A 47 0.70 4.92 -34.07
C GLN A 47 -0.30 6.09 -34.18
N ILE A 48 -0.05 7.02 -35.11
CA ILE A 48 -0.86 8.23 -35.33
C ILE A 48 -2.18 7.84 -35.98
N LEU A 49 -2.14 7.03 -37.04
CA LEU A 49 -3.34 6.56 -37.74
C LEU A 49 -4.30 5.84 -36.79
N ARG A 50 -3.76 4.99 -35.90
CA ARG A 50 -4.53 4.33 -34.83
C ARG A 50 -5.14 5.35 -33.87
N ALA A 51 -4.34 6.28 -33.31
CA ALA A 51 -4.83 7.27 -32.35
C ALA A 51 -5.87 8.24 -32.95
N VAL A 52 -5.82 8.53 -34.26
CA VAL A 52 -6.87 9.31 -34.95
C VAL A 52 -8.23 8.59 -34.91
N ASN A 53 -8.25 7.26 -34.98
CA ASN A 53 -9.48 6.49 -34.81
C ASN A 53 -10.02 6.60 -33.36
N ASP A 54 -9.14 6.65 -32.36
CA ASP A 54 -9.56 6.90 -30.98
C ASP A 54 -10.18 8.29 -30.85
N LEU A 55 -9.56 9.34 -31.42
CA LEU A 55 -10.13 10.69 -31.42
C LEU A 55 -11.50 10.75 -32.10
N GLN A 56 -11.66 10.07 -33.24
CA GLN A 56 -12.94 9.96 -33.94
C GLN A 56 -14.00 9.32 -33.04
N ASN A 57 -13.64 8.26 -32.30
CA ASN A 57 -14.53 7.58 -31.38
C ASN A 57 -14.82 8.42 -30.13
N ASP A 58 -13.84 9.15 -29.60
CA ASP A 58 -13.99 10.05 -28.46
C ASP A 58 -14.95 11.21 -28.81
N ILE A 59 -14.80 11.82 -29.98
CA ILE A 59 -15.74 12.84 -30.49
C ILE A 59 -17.15 12.24 -30.62
N LYS A 60 -17.29 11.03 -31.15
CA LYS A 60 -18.59 10.33 -31.21
C LYS A 60 -19.14 10.06 -29.82
N MET A 61 -18.30 9.69 -28.86
CA MET A 61 -18.70 9.42 -27.48
C MET A 61 -19.26 10.68 -26.82
N VAL A 62 -18.70 11.86 -27.08
CA VAL A 62 -19.16 13.13 -26.52
C VAL A 62 -20.36 13.71 -27.28
N THR A 63 -20.39 13.61 -28.61
CA THR A 63 -21.34 14.36 -29.47
C THR A 63 -22.46 13.50 -30.08
N GLY A 64 -22.28 12.17 -30.12
CA GLY A 64 -23.12 11.25 -30.87
C GLY A 64 -22.85 11.24 -32.39
N VAL A 65 -21.99 12.11 -32.90
CA VAL A 65 -21.65 12.22 -34.34
C VAL A 65 -20.24 11.70 -34.58
N LYS A 66 -20.09 10.80 -35.56
CA LYS A 66 -18.80 10.28 -35.97
C LYS A 66 -18.19 11.23 -37.01
N PRO A 67 -17.08 11.94 -36.72
CA PRO A 67 -16.45 12.82 -37.71
C PRO A 67 -15.86 12.02 -38.86
N GLU A 68 -15.80 12.62 -40.04
CA GLU A 68 -15.15 12.02 -41.22
C GLU A 68 -13.62 12.07 -41.06
N ILE A 69 -12.93 11.02 -41.49
CA ILE A 69 -11.46 11.00 -41.62
C ILE A 69 -11.11 11.07 -43.10
N VAL A 70 -10.26 12.01 -43.48
CA VAL A 70 -9.76 12.18 -44.84
C VAL A 70 -8.24 12.12 -44.88
N HIS A 71 -7.70 11.66 -46.01
CA HIS A 71 -6.26 11.44 -46.19
C HIS A 71 -5.60 12.34 -47.23
N SER A 72 -6.36 13.31 -47.76
CA SER A 72 -5.85 14.37 -48.63
C SER A 72 -6.38 15.71 -48.11
N LEU A 73 -5.48 16.68 -47.91
CA LEU A 73 -5.84 18.00 -47.40
C LEU A 73 -6.73 18.77 -48.40
N GLU A 74 -6.59 18.48 -49.70
CA GLU A 74 -7.41 19.08 -50.77
C GLU A 74 -8.90 18.70 -50.67
N ASN A 75 -9.22 17.55 -50.07
CA ASN A 75 -10.59 17.09 -49.86
C ASN A 75 -11.23 17.64 -48.58
N SER A 76 -10.56 18.58 -47.91
CA SER A 76 -11.01 19.14 -46.63
C SER A 76 -11.61 20.54 -46.82
N GLU A 77 -12.76 20.80 -46.20
CA GLU A 77 -13.45 22.08 -46.23
C GLU A 77 -14.01 22.49 -44.85
N GLY A 78 -14.22 23.78 -44.64
CA GLY A 78 -14.85 24.28 -43.40
C GLY A 78 -13.93 24.22 -42.18
N ASN A 79 -14.38 23.56 -41.10
CA ASN A 79 -13.59 23.38 -39.87
C ASN A 79 -12.90 22.01 -39.89
N VAL A 80 -11.57 21.99 -39.76
CA VAL A 80 -10.76 20.77 -39.95
C VAL A 80 -9.78 20.58 -38.79
N ILE A 81 -9.60 19.35 -38.32
CA ILE A 81 -8.51 18.97 -37.42
C ILE A 81 -7.39 18.39 -38.28
N ILE A 82 -6.25 19.06 -38.36
CA ILE A 82 -5.10 18.64 -39.17
C ILE A 82 -4.09 17.97 -38.23
N VAL A 83 -3.84 16.68 -38.43
CA VAL A 83 -2.96 15.86 -37.58
C VAL A 83 -1.75 15.42 -38.39
N GLY A 84 -0.54 15.63 -37.85
CA GLY A 84 0.67 15.12 -38.48
C GLY A 84 1.95 15.45 -37.73
N THR A 85 3.06 14.95 -38.25
CA THR A 85 4.40 15.29 -37.75
C THR A 85 5.03 16.41 -38.56
N SER A 86 6.14 16.97 -38.08
CA SER A 86 6.99 17.90 -38.84
C SER A 86 7.56 17.33 -40.15
N LYS A 87 7.46 16.01 -40.37
CA LYS A 87 7.84 15.35 -41.62
C LYS A 87 6.71 15.34 -42.66
N ASN A 88 5.50 15.70 -42.25
CA ASN A 88 4.34 15.75 -43.14
C ASN A 88 4.46 16.94 -44.11
N PRO A 89 4.40 16.72 -45.45
CA PRO A 89 4.53 17.79 -46.43
C PRO A 89 3.51 18.92 -46.26
N ASP A 90 2.29 18.61 -45.82
CA ASP A 90 1.25 19.62 -45.62
C ASP A 90 1.53 20.47 -44.36
N ILE A 91 2.04 19.85 -43.29
CA ILE A 91 2.48 20.59 -42.10
C ILE A 91 3.69 21.47 -42.43
N GLN A 92 4.68 20.95 -43.17
CA GLN A 92 5.84 21.73 -43.63
C GLN A 92 5.45 22.93 -44.47
N LYS A 93 4.43 22.78 -45.32
CA LYS A 93 3.88 23.91 -46.09
C LYS A 93 3.33 24.99 -45.16
N LEU A 94 2.56 24.63 -44.14
CA LEU A 94 2.04 25.58 -43.15
C LEU A 94 3.17 26.26 -42.35
N GLN A 95 4.22 25.51 -41.98
CA GLN A 95 5.42 26.07 -41.36
C GLN A 95 6.13 27.08 -42.27
N ASN A 96 6.35 26.74 -43.54
CA ASN A 96 7.02 27.60 -44.53
C ASN A 96 6.22 28.88 -44.84
N GLU A 97 4.90 28.84 -44.69
CA GLU A 97 4.01 30.01 -44.80
C GLU A 97 3.98 30.86 -43.51
N GLY A 98 4.78 30.52 -42.49
CA GLY A 98 4.87 31.24 -41.23
C GLY A 98 3.68 31.04 -40.29
N LYS A 99 2.84 30.02 -40.53
CA LYS A 99 1.62 29.78 -39.73
C LYS A 99 1.90 29.01 -38.44
N LEU A 100 3.07 28.36 -38.33
CA LEU A 100 3.46 27.46 -37.23
C LEU A 100 4.89 27.76 -36.70
N GLU A 101 5.28 29.03 -36.62
CA GLU A 101 6.64 29.42 -36.18
C GLU A 101 6.97 29.00 -34.74
N GLU A 102 5.96 28.80 -33.88
CA GLU A 102 6.12 28.41 -32.47
C GLU A 102 6.73 27.01 -32.28
N PHE A 103 6.70 26.16 -33.32
CA PHE A 103 7.26 24.82 -33.27
C PHE A 103 8.36 24.60 -34.31
N LYS A 104 8.98 25.69 -34.79
CA LYS A 104 10.13 25.61 -35.69
C LYS A 104 11.29 24.85 -35.04
N GLY A 105 11.84 23.85 -35.74
CA GLY A 105 12.88 22.98 -35.20
C GLY A 105 12.33 21.84 -34.34
N SER A 106 11.03 21.55 -34.44
CA SER A 106 10.33 20.45 -33.77
C SER A 106 11.05 19.12 -33.83
N GLU A 107 11.77 18.84 -34.92
CA GLU A 107 12.53 17.60 -35.13
C GLU A 107 13.67 17.38 -34.12
N LYS A 108 14.02 18.41 -33.35
CA LYS A 108 15.04 18.35 -32.28
C LYS A 108 14.47 18.04 -30.91
N LEU A 109 13.16 18.10 -30.75
CA LEU A 109 12.47 17.75 -29.51
C LEU A 109 11.98 16.31 -29.58
N SER A 110 11.90 15.64 -28.44
CA SER A 110 11.26 14.32 -28.33
C SER A 110 9.86 14.45 -27.73
N GLN A 111 8.92 13.65 -28.24
CA GLN A 111 7.61 13.41 -27.64
C GLN A 111 6.79 14.68 -27.32
N SER A 112 7.04 15.75 -28.07
CA SER A 112 6.45 17.07 -27.87
C SER A 112 5.38 17.34 -28.92
N PHE A 113 4.43 18.22 -28.61
CA PHE A 113 3.40 18.62 -29.57
C PHE A 113 3.01 20.09 -29.45
N LEU A 114 2.54 20.64 -30.57
CA LEU A 114 1.86 21.92 -30.67
C LEU A 114 0.37 21.67 -30.90
N LEU A 115 -0.47 22.36 -30.14
CA LEU A 115 -1.87 22.58 -30.49
C LEU A 115 -2.03 24.04 -30.88
N LYS A 116 -2.61 24.34 -32.05
CA LYS A 116 -2.84 25.72 -32.48
C LYS A 116 -4.06 25.83 -33.39
N SER A 117 -4.85 26.89 -33.22
CA SER A 117 -5.90 27.21 -34.19
C SER A 117 -5.37 28.16 -35.26
N VAL A 118 -5.63 27.85 -36.53
CA VAL A 118 -5.20 28.62 -37.69
C VAL A 118 -6.42 28.95 -38.56
N GLN A 119 -6.60 30.23 -38.88
CA GLN A 119 -7.65 30.69 -39.79
C GLN A 119 -7.17 30.65 -41.24
N ASN A 120 -8.05 30.24 -42.15
CA ASN A 120 -7.81 30.16 -43.59
C ASN A 120 -6.46 29.50 -43.96
N PRO A 121 -6.14 28.29 -43.42
CA PRO A 121 -4.86 27.63 -43.73
C PRO A 121 -4.75 27.25 -45.21
N THR A 122 -5.89 27.01 -45.88
CA THR A 122 -6.01 26.85 -47.34
C THR A 122 -7.20 27.69 -47.85
N SER A 123 -7.47 27.66 -49.16
CA SER A 123 -8.62 28.35 -49.73
C SER A 123 -9.99 27.72 -49.40
N THR A 124 -10.02 26.43 -49.04
CA THR A 124 -11.26 25.68 -48.75
C THR A 124 -11.50 25.49 -47.24
N ILE A 125 -10.43 25.49 -46.44
CA ILE A 125 -10.49 25.34 -44.99
C ILE A 125 -10.64 26.72 -44.36
N LYS A 126 -11.73 26.94 -43.64
CA LYS A 126 -12.02 28.19 -42.94
C LYS A 126 -11.24 28.31 -41.63
N ASN A 127 -11.26 27.25 -40.82
CA ASN A 127 -10.53 27.17 -39.56
C ASN A 127 -9.91 25.79 -39.43
N ALA A 128 -8.67 25.71 -38.96
CA ALA A 128 -8.06 24.44 -38.59
C ALA A 128 -7.61 24.43 -37.13
N LEU A 129 -7.74 23.28 -36.49
CA LEU A 129 -6.98 22.91 -35.30
C LEU A 129 -5.81 22.05 -35.75
N ILE A 130 -4.60 22.56 -35.60
CA ILE A 130 -3.36 21.85 -35.92
C ILE A 130 -2.92 21.07 -34.69
N ILE A 131 -2.71 19.76 -34.88
CA ILE A 131 -2.03 18.87 -33.94
C ILE A 131 -0.73 18.45 -34.62
N GLU A 132 0.35 19.15 -34.30
CA GLU A 132 1.68 18.86 -34.82
C GLU A 132 2.51 18.19 -33.72
N GLY A 133 3.11 17.03 -34.00
CA GLY A 133 4.07 16.39 -33.10
C GLY A 133 5.52 16.45 -33.61
N SER A 134 6.48 16.47 -32.68
CA SER A 134 7.90 16.32 -33.02
C SER A 134 8.22 14.93 -33.56
N ASP A 135 7.53 13.91 -33.04
CA ASP A 135 7.57 12.52 -33.45
C ASP A 135 6.17 11.88 -33.36
N ALA A 136 6.09 10.57 -33.62
CA ALA A 136 4.82 9.84 -33.59
C ALA A 136 4.14 9.87 -32.22
N LEU A 137 4.90 9.69 -31.14
CA LEU A 137 4.36 9.71 -29.78
C LEU A 137 3.92 11.11 -29.36
N GLY A 138 4.70 12.15 -29.71
CA GLY A 138 4.29 13.54 -29.50
C GLY A 138 2.94 13.84 -30.15
N THR A 139 2.76 13.41 -31.40
CA THR A 139 1.48 13.58 -32.12
C THR A 139 0.33 12.85 -31.41
N VAL A 140 0.57 11.59 -30.98
CA VAL A 140 -0.40 10.80 -30.20
C VAL A 140 -0.78 11.49 -28.88
N TYR A 141 0.17 12.09 -28.17
CA TYR A 141 -0.12 12.84 -26.95
C TYR A 141 -0.93 14.11 -27.22
N GLY A 142 -0.67 14.80 -28.34
CA GLY A 142 -1.49 15.91 -28.79
C GLY A 142 -2.93 15.50 -29.10
N ILE A 143 -3.13 14.31 -29.68
CA ILE A 143 -4.47 13.73 -29.91
C ILE A 143 -5.18 13.48 -28.57
N TYR A 144 -4.54 12.80 -27.62
CA TYR A 144 -5.18 12.51 -26.33
C TYR A 144 -5.35 13.73 -25.43
N GLU A 145 -4.52 14.78 -25.59
CA GLU A 145 -4.75 16.09 -24.96
C GLU A 145 -6.07 16.70 -25.45
N ILE A 146 -6.42 16.54 -26.74
CA ILE A 146 -7.73 16.96 -27.25
C ILE A 146 -8.85 16.10 -26.68
N SER A 147 -8.67 14.77 -26.61
CA SER A 147 -9.64 13.87 -25.96
C SER A 147 -9.94 14.29 -24.52
N GLU A 148 -8.91 14.63 -23.73
CA GLU A 148 -9.07 15.11 -22.36
C GLU A 148 -9.85 16.44 -22.33
N ARG A 149 -9.51 17.40 -23.22
CA ARG A 149 -10.19 18.71 -23.30
C ARG A 149 -11.66 18.64 -23.69
N ILE A 150 -12.06 17.64 -24.47
CA ILE A 150 -13.49 17.41 -24.78
C ILE A 150 -14.22 16.60 -23.70
N GLY A 151 -13.51 16.20 -22.63
CA GLY A 151 -14.08 15.57 -21.43
C GLY A 151 -13.95 14.05 -21.39
N VAL A 152 -13.17 13.42 -22.29
CA VAL A 152 -12.90 11.97 -22.23
C VAL A 152 -11.72 11.72 -21.31
N SER A 153 -12.00 11.12 -20.15
CA SER A 153 -10.99 10.76 -19.16
C SER A 153 -10.05 9.65 -19.67
N PRO A 154 -8.76 9.65 -19.28
CA PRO A 154 -7.90 8.47 -19.41
C PRO A 154 -8.51 7.19 -18.78
N LEU A 155 -9.38 7.34 -17.79
CA LEU A 155 -10.05 6.25 -17.09
C LEU A 155 -11.48 5.94 -17.59
N TYR A 156 -11.90 6.47 -18.76
CA TYR A 156 -13.24 6.23 -19.30
C TYR A 156 -13.61 4.74 -19.36
N TRP A 157 -12.63 3.89 -19.68
CA TRP A 157 -12.80 2.45 -19.69
C TRP A 157 -12.40 1.80 -18.37
N TRP A 158 -11.28 2.20 -17.76
CA TRP A 158 -10.74 1.54 -16.56
C TRP A 158 -11.51 1.81 -15.26
N CYS A 159 -12.35 2.85 -15.22
CA CYS A 159 -13.21 3.21 -14.08
C CYS A 159 -14.61 3.66 -14.51
N ASP A 160 -15.07 3.25 -15.70
CA ASP A 160 -16.41 3.54 -16.23
C ASP A 160 -16.78 5.04 -16.29
N VAL A 161 -15.77 5.89 -16.45
CA VAL A 161 -15.97 7.35 -16.50
C VAL A 161 -16.68 7.72 -17.79
N THR A 162 -17.96 8.07 -17.68
CA THR A 162 -18.77 8.44 -18.83
C THR A 162 -18.62 9.94 -19.12
N PRO A 163 -18.11 10.35 -20.30
CA PRO A 163 -18.01 11.76 -20.63
C PRO A 163 -19.41 12.38 -20.80
N LYS A 164 -19.55 13.64 -20.36
CA LYS A 164 -20.81 14.39 -20.53
C LYS A 164 -21.11 14.59 -22.01
N LYS A 165 -22.36 14.36 -22.41
CA LYS A 165 -22.81 14.66 -23.78
C LYS A 165 -22.81 16.17 -24.04
N GLN A 166 -22.35 16.59 -25.21
CA GLN A 166 -22.26 18.00 -25.58
C GLN A 166 -22.87 18.26 -26.96
N ASP A 167 -23.82 19.19 -27.02
CA ASP A 167 -24.45 19.65 -28.28
C ASP A 167 -23.60 20.66 -29.06
N LYS A 168 -22.53 21.16 -28.42
CA LYS A 168 -21.57 22.10 -28.98
C LYS A 168 -20.22 21.95 -28.28
N ILE A 169 -19.16 21.80 -29.05
CA ILE A 169 -17.77 21.81 -28.57
C ILE A 169 -17.04 22.97 -29.23
N VAL A 170 -16.64 23.94 -28.40
CA VAL A 170 -15.71 25.01 -28.78
C VAL A 170 -14.54 24.92 -27.83
N LEU A 171 -13.36 24.66 -28.37
CA LEU A 171 -12.12 24.68 -27.61
C LEU A 171 -11.63 26.12 -27.58
N ASP A 172 -11.72 26.77 -26.42
CA ASP A 172 -11.15 28.10 -26.20
C ASP A 172 -9.67 27.95 -25.79
N ASN A 173 -8.83 28.95 -26.14
CA ASN A 173 -7.41 28.99 -25.80
C ASN A 173 -6.67 27.68 -26.15
N VAL A 174 -6.83 27.18 -27.38
CA VAL A 174 -6.31 25.87 -27.78
C VAL A 174 -4.79 25.81 -27.80
N LEU A 175 -4.10 26.95 -27.80
CA LEU A 175 -2.65 27.04 -27.93
C LEU A 175 -1.94 26.27 -26.82
N THR A 176 -1.26 25.18 -27.19
CA THR A 176 -0.35 24.44 -26.31
C THR A 176 1.03 24.49 -26.92
N LEU A 177 1.98 25.08 -26.20
CA LEU A 177 3.36 25.14 -26.68
C LEU A 177 4.08 23.80 -26.44
N PRO A 178 4.97 23.41 -27.37
CA PRO A 178 5.78 22.20 -27.23
C PRO A 178 6.62 22.21 -25.95
N LYS A 179 6.59 21.10 -25.23
CA LYS A 179 7.44 20.83 -24.06
C LYS A 179 7.81 19.35 -24.05
N GLU A 180 9.10 19.07 -23.89
CA GLU A 180 9.58 17.69 -23.75
C GLU A 180 9.10 17.10 -22.42
N PRO A 181 8.75 15.81 -22.37
CA PRO A 181 8.48 15.13 -21.12
C PRO A 181 9.66 15.27 -20.14
N SER A 182 9.35 15.44 -18.86
CA SER A 182 10.37 15.52 -17.81
C SER A 182 11.19 14.24 -17.69
N VAL A 183 10.57 13.09 -18.01
CA VAL A 183 11.20 11.78 -18.01
C VAL A 183 11.05 11.11 -19.37
N LYS A 184 12.15 10.57 -19.91
CA LYS A 184 12.21 10.01 -21.28
C LYS A 184 11.41 8.71 -21.46
N HIS A 185 11.67 7.71 -20.63
CA HIS A 185 10.93 6.45 -20.58
C HIS A 185 10.08 6.42 -19.33
N ARG A 186 8.76 6.24 -19.46
CA ARG A 186 7.83 6.34 -18.35
C ARG A 186 6.69 5.36 -18.52
N GLY A 187 6.44 4.56 -17.49
CA GLY A 187 5.61 3.38 -17.65
C GLY A 187 5.22 2.69 -16.37
N ILE A 188 4.53 1.57 -16.52
CA ILE A 188 4.09 0.72 -15.42
C ILE A 188 4.79 -0.63 -15.44
N PHE A 189 4.88 -1.25 -14.27
CA PHE A 189 5.11 -2.67 -14.11
C PHE A 189 3.80 -3.31 -13.65
N ILE A 190 3.25 -4.18 -14.49
CA ILE A 190 2.18 -5.09 -14.09
C ILE A 190 2.86 -6.24 -13.35
N ASN A 191 2.60 -6.35 -12.06
CA ASN A 191 3.19 -7.34 -11.17
C ASN A 191 2.13 -7.77 -10.16
N ASP A 192 2.37 -8.83 -9.38
CA ASP A 192 1.44 -9.31 -8.36
C ASP A 192 0.03 -9.52 -8.99
N GLU A 193 0.01 -9.95 -10.26
CA GLU A 193 -1.10 -9.73 -11.19
C GLU A 193 -2.16 -10.82 -11.19
N GLU A 194 -2.24 -11.63 -10.15
CA GLU A 194 -3.19 -12.74 -10.11
C GLU A 194 -4.66 -12.28 -10.20
N ALA A 195 -4.98 -11.07 -9.74
CA ALA A 195 -6.33 -10.51 -9.89
C ALA A 195 -6.61 -10.14 -11.36
N LEU A 196 -5.62 -9.56 -12.04
CA LEU A 196 -5.68 -9.21 -13.45
C LEU A 196 -5.78 -10.44 -14.34
N ILE A 197 -5.04 -11.51 -14.01
CA ILE A 197 -5.16 -12.82 -14.67
C ILE A 197 -6.58 -13.34 -14.51
N GLN A 198 -7.08 -13.44 -13.27
CA GLN A 198 -8.43 -13.96 -13.00
C GLN A 198 -9.51 -13.13 -13.71
N TRP A 199 -9.35 -11.81 -13.72
CA TRP A 199 -10.26 -10.90 -14.40
C TRP A 199 -10.23 -11.07 -15.91
N SER A 200 -9.03 -11.18 -16.52
CA SER A 200 -8.83 -11.38 -17.95
C SER A 200 -9.52 -12.67 -18.42
N GLU A 201 -9.34 -13.77 -17.69
CA GLU A 201 -9.96 -15.08 -17.98
C GLU A 201 -11.49 -15.04 -17.90
N LYS A 202 -12.05 -14.23 -17.00
CA LYS A 202 -13.51 -14.08 -16.83
C LYS A 202 -14.16 -13.16 -17.84
N THR A 203 -13.42 -12.18 -18.37
CA THR A 203 -14.00 -11.04 -19.11
C THR A 203 -13.62 -10.99 -20.58
N THR A 204 -12.64 -11.79 -21.01
CA THR A 204 -12.24 -11.86 -22.42
C THR A 204 -12.49 -13.26 -22.99
N SER A 205 -12.93 -13.31 -24.26
CA SER A 205 -12.98 -14.56 -25.01
C SER A 205 -11.59 -14.85 -25.55
N ASP A 206 -10.66 -15.22 -24.68
CA ASP A 206 -9.28 -15.45 -25.07
C ASP A 206 -9.17 -16.64 -26.04
N LYS A 207 -8.77 -16.35 -27.28
CA LYS A 207 -8.60 -17.34 -28.34
C LYS A 207 -7.19 -17.91 -28.40
N HIS A 208 -6.27 -17.35 -27.62
CA HIS A 208 -4.85 -17.67 -27.63
C HIS A 208 -4.42 -18.54 -26.44
N ASN A 209 -5.35 -18.84 -25.50
CA ASN A 209 -5.11 -19.59 -24.26
C ASN A 209 -3.98 -18.98 -23.41
N THR A 210 -3.93 -17.64 -23.37
CA THR A 210 -3.06 -16.82 -22.54
C THR A 210 -3.84 -16.21 -21.38
N HIS A 211 -3.27 -16.28 -20.18
CA HIS A 211 -3.86 -15.76 -18.95
C HIS A 211 -4.20 -14.26 -19.02
N ILE A 212 -3.22 -13.41 -19.39
CA ILE A 212 -3.50 -12.01 -19.77
C ILE A 212 -3.57 -11.96 -21.30
N SER A 213 -4.77 -11.76 -21.82
CA SER A 213 -5.01 -11.80 -23.25
C SER A 213 -4.42 -10.60 -23.98
N PRO A 214 -4.06 -10.74 -25.27
CA PRO A 214 -3.63 -9.61 -26.10
C PRO A 214 -4.63 -8.45 -26.11
N GLU A 215 -5.93 -8.73 -26.04
CA GLU A 215 -6.98 -7.74 -25.95
C GLU A 215 -6.89 -6.90 -24.67
N VAL A 216 -6.52 -7.50 -23.54
CA VAL A 216 -6.25 -6.75 -22.30
C VAL A 216 -5.03 -5.86 -22.47
N TYR A 217 -3.94 -6.36 -23.06
CA TYR A 217 -2.74 -5.55 -23.29
C TYR A 217 -3.00 -4.35 -24.21
N GLU A 218 -3.85 -4.48 -25.23
CA GLU A 218 -4.26 -3.32 -26.04
C GLU A 218 -4.95 -2.23 -25.20
N ARG A 219 -5.79 -2.61 -24.23
CA ARG A 219 -6.41 -1.68 -23.27
C ARG A 219 -5.39 -1.04 -22.32
N VAL A 220 -4.36 -1.79 -21.95
CA VAL A 220 -3.23 -1.26 -21.18
C VAL A 220 -2.44 -0.25 -22.01
N PHE A 221 -2.12 -0.54 -23.27
CA PHE A 221 -1.38 0.38 -24.13
C PHE A 221 -2.17 1.67 -24.40
N GLU A 222 -3.49 1.59 -24.61
CA GLU A 222 -4.35 2.77 -24.71
C GLU A 222 -4.31 3.61 -23.43
N LEU A 223 -4.44 2.97 -22.25
CA LEU A 223 -4.34 3.67 -20.95
C LEU A 223 -3.00 4.38 -20.81
N LEU A 224 -1.89 3.69 -21.10
CA LEU A 224 -0.55 4.27 -21.04
C LEU A 224 -0.47 5.51 -21.92
N LEU A 225 -0.84 5.43 -23.20
CA LEU A 225 -0.77 6.59 -24.09
C LEU A 225 -1.70 7.74 -23.68
N ARG A 226 -2.88 7.46 -23.10
CA ARG A 226 -3.77 8.49 -22.53
C ARG A 226 -3.19 9.16 -21.29
N LEU A 227 -2.42 8.43 -20.49
CA LEU A 227 -1.55 8.97 -19.43
C LEU A 227 -0.24 9.56 -19.96
N LYS A 228 -0.16 9.69 -21.29
CA LYS A 228 0.98 10.11 -22.09
C LYS A 228 2.18 9.16 -22.01
N ALA A 229 2.13 8.01 -21.33
CA ALA A 229 3.26 7.11 -21.05
C ALA A 229 3.76 6.38 -22.32
N ASN A 230 4.90 5.68 -22.22
CA ASN A 230 5.51 5.01 -23.37
C ASN A 230 6.24 3.68 -23.05
N SER A 231 6.25 3.20 -21.81
CA SER A 231 7.01 2.00 -21.43
C SER A 231 6.18 1.04 -20.58
N ILE A 232 6.52 -0.24 -20.61
CA ILE A 232 5.88 -1.27 -19.78
C ILE A 232 6.88 -2.36 -19.38
N TRP A 233 6.78 -2.83 -18.14
CA TRP A 233 7.18 -4.18 -17.75
C TRP A 233 5.89 -5.02 -17.66
N PRO A 234 5.72 -6.03 -18.53
CA PRO A 234 4.48 -6.82 -18.58
C PRO A 234 4.38 -7.79 -17.40
N GLY A 235 3.19 -8.37 -17.22
CA GLY A 235 2.96 -9.43 -16.23
C GLY A 235 3.92 -10.60 -16.42
N MET A 236 4.42 -11.13 -15.30
CA MET A 236 5.53 -12.07 -15.27
C MET A 236 5.35 -13.27 -14.33
N MET A 237 4.30 -13.31 -13.51
CA MET A 237 4.07 -14.37 -12.53
C MET A 237 3.84 -15.74 -13.17
N GLN A 238 4.28 -16.81 -12.50
CA GLN A 238 4.24 -18.19 -13.01
C GLN A 238 2.81 -18.70 -13.27
N ALA A 239 1.82 -18.17 -12.55
CA ALA A 239 0.41 -18.47 -12.79
C ALA A 239 -0.10 -17.92 -14.15
N GLY A 240 0.70 -17.08 -14.81
CA GLY A 240 0.38 -16.40 -16.04
C GLY A 240 1.05 -16.97 -17.29
N SER A 241 0.70 -16.38 -18.42
CA SER A 241 1.31 -16.57 -19.74
C SER A 241 2.32 -15.47 -19.95
N TYR A 242 3.51 -15.79 -20.46
CA TYR A 242 4.54 -14.77 -20.65
C TYR A 242 4.24 -13.90 -21.89
N PHE A 243 4.69 -12.65 -21.87
CA PHE A 243 4.31 -11.64 -22.86
C PHE A 243 4.54 -12.04 -24.34
N PHE A 244 5.51 -12.92 -24.60
CA PHE A 244 5.87 -13.40 -25.94
C PHE A 244 5.16 -14.69 -26.38
N GLU A 245 4.29 -15.26 -25.53
CA GLU A 245 3.71 -16.59 -25.73
C GLU A 245 2.70 -16.64 -26.88
N ALA A 246 1.74 -15.71 -26.94
CA ALA A 246 0.76 -15.64 -28.01
C ALA A 246 1.45 -15.33 -29.35
N LYS A 247 1.28 -16.22 -30.33
CA LYS A 247 1.80 -16.07 -31.70
C LYS A 247 0.68 -15.91 -32.72
N ASP A 248 0.93 -15.12 -33.76
CA ASP A 248 0.10 -15.11 -34.95
C ASP A 248 0.36 -16.33 -35.84
N GLU A 249 -0.37 -16.43 -36.96
CA GLU A 249 -0.27 -17.54 -37.93
C GLU A 249 1.15 -17.72 -38.53
N ASN A 250 2.00 -16.69 -38.45
CA ASN A 250 3.37 -16.71 -38.96
C ASN A 250 4.41 -16.95 -37.85
N GLY A 251 3.96 -17.20 -36.61
CA GLY A 251 4.84 -17.39 -35.46
C GLY A 251 5.37 -16.10 -34.86
N VAL A 252 4.85 -14.92 -35.26
CA VAL A 252 5.28 -13.63 -34.72
C VAL A 252 4.55 -13.38 -33.39
N PRO A 253 5.24 -13.02 -32.30
CA PRO A 253 4.58 -12.75 -31.04
C PRO A 253 3.67 -11.52 -31.10
N ILE A 254 2.41 -11.70 -30.69
CA ILE A 254 1.33 -10.72 -30.85
C ILE A 254 1.53 -9.51 -29.94
N ASN A 255 1.77 -9.71 -28.64
CA ASN A 255 1.87 -8.57 -27.71
C ASN A 255 3.05 -7.62 -28.02
N PRO A 256 4.28 -8.11 -28.32
CA PRO A 256 5.39 -7.25 -28.74
C PRO A 256 5.11 -6.50 -30.06
N LYS A 257 4.43 -7.14 -31.01
CA LYS A 257 3.98 -6.50 -32.24
C LYS A 257 2.98 -5.38 -31.95
N ASN A 258 1.95 -5.66 -31.14
CA ASN A 258 0.97 -4.67 -30.72
C ASN A 258 1.62 -3.51 -29.96
N ALA A 259 2.53 -3.78 -29.02
CA ALA A 259 3.27 -2.75 -28.31
C ALA A 259 4.03 -1.82 -29.27
N LYS A 260 4.72 -2.37 -30.27
CA LYS A 260 5.41 -1.59 -31.32
C LYS A 260 4.43 -0.72 -32.13
N GLU A 261 3.28 -1.27 -32.51
CA GLU A 261 2.22 -0.55 -33.25
C GLU A 261 1.59 0.59 -32.43
N TYR A 262 1.58 0.49 -31.11
CA TYR A 262 1.20 1.57 -30.19
C TYR A 262 2.36 2.52 -29.88
N GLY A 263 3.61 2.13 -30.14
CA GLY A 263 4.81 2.90 -29.80
C GLY A 263 5.30 2.70 -28.36
N ILE A 264 4.86 1.63 -27.69
CA ILE A 264 5.27 1.27 -26.34
C ILE A 264 6.60 0.51 -26.38
N TYR A 265 7.52 0.90 -25.50
CA TYR A 265 8.77 0.20 -25.22
C TYR A 265 8.54 -0.89 -24.17
N VAL A 266 8.97 -2.10 -24.47
CA VAL A 266 8.81 -3.26 -23.59
C VAL A 266 10.14 -3.53 -22.89
N GLY A 267 10.15 -3.38 -21.58
CA GLY A 267 11.24 -3.80 -20.72
C GLY A 267 10.89 -5.07 -19.94
N SER A 268 11.72 -5.40 -18.98
CA SER A 268 11.52 -6.52 -18.06
C SER A 268 12.11 -6.19 -16.69
N SER A 269 11.59 -6.82 -15.63
CA SER A 269 12.02 -6.55 -14.26
C SER A 269 13.48 -6.95 -14.01
N HIS A 270 14.00 -6.62 -12.83
CA HIS A 270 15.39 -6.84 -12.41
C HIS A 270 15.86 -8.31 -12.42
N CYS A 271 14.95 -9.27 -12.42
CA CYS A 271 15.26 -10.71 -12.47
C CYS A 271 14.95 -11.34 -13.84
N GLU A 272 14.54 -10.54 -14.83
CA GLU A 272 14.12 -10.98 -16.16
C GLU A 272 15.13 -10.54 -17.23
N ASN A 273 16.37 -11.02 -17.08
CA ASN A 273 17.49 -10.53 -17.87
C ASN A 273 17.33 -10.86 -19.37
N MET A 274 17.78 -9.94 -20.23
CA MET A 274 17.73 -10.09 -21.70
C MET A 274 16.31 -10.32 -22.27
N ALA A 275 15.31 -9.65 -21.68
CA ALA A 275 13.89 -9.69 -22.06
C ALA A 275 13.23 -11.09 -21.94
N ARG A 276 13.71 -11.89 -21.00
CA ARG A 276 13.18 -13.22 -20.68
C ARG A 276 12.39 -13.19 -19.38
N ASN A 277 11.14 -13.63 -19.41
CA ASN A 277 10.42 -13.95 -18.19
C ASN A 277 10.95 -15.28 -17.65
N ASN A 278 11.98 -15.20 -16.82
CA ASN A 278 12.66 -16.38 -16.31
C ASN A 278 11.73 -17.28 -15.48
N TYR A 279 10.79 -16.70 -14.75
CA TYR A 279 9.94 -17.47 -13.84
C TYR A 279 8.96 -18.38 -14.59
N ALA A 280 8.33 -17.87 -15.65
CA ALA A 280 7.42 -18.65 -16.48
C ALA A 280 8.12 -19.46 -17.60
N GLU A 281 9.23 -18.97 -18.16
CA GLU A 281 9.83 -19.56 -19.37
C GLU A 281 10.94 -20.59 -19.07
N TRP A 282 11.77 -20.38 -18.04
CA TRP A 282 13.06 -21.09 -17.90
C TRP A 282 12.90 -22.61 -17.76
N TYR A 283 12.05 -23.07 -16.85
CA TYR A 283 12.00 -24.50 -16.51
C TYR A 283 11.52 -25.37 -17.68
N ASN A 284 10.48 -24.94 -18.39
CA ASN A 284 9.98 -25.64 -19.58
C ASN A 284 11.03 -25.65 -20.69
N TRP A 285 11.65 -24.49 -20.95
CA TRP A 285 12.71 -24.39 -21.95
C TRP A 285 13.92 -25.26 -21.59
N ALA A 286 14.35 -25.27 -20.33
CA ALA A 286 15.45 -26.08 -19.83
C ALA A 286 15.19 -27.58 -19.97
N GLU A 287 13.96 -28.04 -19.70
CA GLU A 287 13.55 -29.43 -19.88
C GLU A 287 13.61 -29.86 -21.36
N GLU A 288 13.11 -29.01 -22.27
CA GLU A 288 13.16 -29.26 -23.73
C GLU A 288 14.58 -29.35 -24.27
N HIS A 289 15.52 -28.61 -23.65
CA HIS A 289 16.92 -28.57 -24.03
C HIS A 289 17.82 -29.42 -23.13
N LYS A 290 17.25 -30.39 -22.40
CA LYS A 290 18.03 -31.32 -21.58
C LYS A 290 19.04 -32.06 -22.46
N ASN A 291 20.32 -31.96 -22.10
CA ASN A 291 21.47 -32.47 -22.86
C ASN A 291 21.93 -31.66 -24.08
N MET A 292 21.46 -30.42 -24.26
CA MET A 292 22.04 -29.47 -25.21
C MET A 292 22.96 -28.47 -24.49
N TYR A 293 23.78 -27.72 -25.24
CA TYR A 293 24.60 -26.61 -24.72
C TYR A 293 25.49 -26.99 -23.51
N ASP A 294 26.08 -28.19 -23.54
CA ASP A 294 26.88 -28.82 -22.46
C ASP A 294 26.12 -29.22 -21.18
N ALA A 295 24.80 -29.08 -21.13
CA ALA A 295 23.98 -29.58 -20.03
C ALA A 295 24.05 -31.11 -19.93
N LYS A 296 23.95 -31.64 -18.71
CA LYS A 296 23.84 -33.09 -18.43
C LYS A 296 22.59 -33.33 -17.59
N GLY A 297 21.47 -33.62 -18.26
CA GLY A 297 20.14 -33.55 -17.67
C GLY A 297 19.54 -32.14 -17.75
N VAL A 298 18.52 -31.88 -16.94
CA VAL A 298 17.81 -30.59 -16.89
C VAL A 298 18.73 -29.55 -16.25
N PRO A 299 19.12 -28.50 -16.96
CA PRO A 299 20.03 -27.48 -16.44
C PRO A 299 19.37 -26.64 -15.35
N VAL A 300 20.11 -26.35 -14.28
CA VAL A 300 19.70 -25.44 -13.20
C VAL A 300 20.03 -23.99 -13.54
N TRP A 301 19.26 -23.04 -13.02
CA TRP A 301 19.49 -21.59 -13.18
C TRP A 301 20.65 -21.10 -12.32
N ASP A 302 21.87 -21.42 -12.75
CA ASP A 302 23.11 -20.98 -12.12
C ASP A 302 24.19 -20.79 -13.20
N TYR A 303 24.62 -19.56 -13.41
CA TYR A 303 25.61 -19.22 -14.44
C TYR A 303 27.01 -19.80 -14.16
N THR A 304 27.31 -20.16 -12.91
CA THR A 304 28.54 -20.88 -12.55
C THR A 304 28.48 -22.36 -12.90
N VAL A 305 27.28 -22.90 -13.16
CA VAL A 305 27.05 -24.31 -13.52
C VAL A 305 26.78 -24.45 -15.01
N ASN A 306 25.85 -23.68 -15.57
CA ASN A 306 25.34 -23.84 -16.94
C ASN A 306 25.43 -22.56 -17.79
N PRO A 307 26.61 -21.91 -17.93
CA PRO A 307 26.73 -20.63 -18.63
C PRO A 307 26.25 -20.70 -20.09
N LYS A 308 26.64 -21.75 -20.84
CA LYS A 308 26.27 -21.92 -22.25
C LYS A 308 24.76 -22.11 -22.46
N THR A 309 24.11 -22.84 -21.58
CA THR A 309 22.67 -23.04 -21.63
C THR A 309 21.93 -21.72 -21.40
N ILE A 310 22.31 -20.97 -20.36
CA ILE A 310 21.70 -19.67 -20.05
C ILE A 310 21.95 -18.67 -21.18
N GLU A 311 23.16 -18.65 -21.76
CA GLU A 311 23.48 -17.82 -22.93
C GLU A 311 22.64 -18.20 -24.16
N ALA A 312 22.46 -19.50 -24.45
CA ALA A 312 21.61 -19.94 -25.56
C ALA A 312 20.15 -19.50 -25.38
N TYR A 313 19.65 -19.61 -24.14
CA TYR A 313 18.33 -19.13 -23.78
C TYR A 313 18.18 -17.61 -23.98
N TRP A 314 19.15 -16.79 -23.56
CA TRP A 314 19.13 -15.35 -23.85
C TRP A 314 19.22 -15.05 -25.35
N GLN A 315 20.13 -15.71 -26.08
CA GLN A 315 20.35 -15.47 -27.50
C GLN A 315 19.11 -15.73 -28.35
N GLN A 316 18.34 -16.77 -28.01
CA GLN A 316 17.08 -17.06 -28.72
C GLN A 316 16.09 -15.88 -28.61
N ARG A 317 15.95 -15.26 -27.43
CA ARG A 317 15.07 -14.09 -27.27
C ARG A 317 15.64 -12.84 -27.93
N LEU A 318 16.96 -12.62 -27.93
CA LEU A 318 17.56 -11.52 -28.70
C LEU A 318 17.22 -11.65 -30.19
N ASN A 319 17.35 -12.85 -30.76
CA ASN A 319 17.00 -13.10 -32.15
C ASN A 319 15.50 -12.90 -32.44
N GLU A 320 14.64 -13.36 -31.53
CA GLU A 320 13.18 -13.25 -31.64
C GLU A 320 12.67 -11.81 -31.49
N SER A 321 13.34 -11.00 -30.67
CA SER A 321 12.88 -9.66 -30.29
C SER A 321 13.52 -8.50 -31.05
N LYS A 322 14.48 -8.78 -31.95
CA LYS A 322 15.30 -7.78 -32.64
C LYS A 322 14.52 -6.72 -33.43
N ASP A 323 13.29 -7.04 -33.85
CA ASP A 323 12.44 -6.17 -34.64
C ASP A 323 11.40 -5.41 -33.80
N PHE A 324 11.42 -5.53 -32.46
CA PHE A 324 10.50 -4.86 -31.53
C PHE A 324 11.18 -3.75 -30.71
N ASN A 325 10.36 -2.92 -30.04
CA ASN A 325 10.83 -1.82 -29.21
C ASN A 325 11.22 -2.34 -27.81
N MET A 326 12.41 -2.93 -27.69
CA MET A 326 12.87 -3.55 -26.44
C MET A 326 13.79 -2.65 -25.61
N ILE A 327 13.69 -2.79 -24.29
CA ILE A 327 14.65 -2.31 -23.31
C ILE A 327 15.23 -3.53 -22.58
N TYR A 328 16.53 -3.79 -22.73
CA TYR A 328 17.14 -5.02 -22.20
C TYR A 328 17.69 -4.83 -20.79
N THR A 329 17.21 -5.63 -19.85
CA THR A 329 17.73 -5.69 -18.48
C THR A 329 18.99 -6.53 -18.42
N LEU A 330 20.10 -5.94 -17.96
CA LEU A 330 21.39 -6.59 -17.80
C LEU A 330 21.58 -7.16 -16.38
N GLY A 331 22.57 -8.04 -16.23
CA GLY A 331 22.92 -8.72 -14.98
C GLY A 331 22.32 -10.12 -14.87
N ILE A 332 22.36 -10.68 -13.67
CA ILE A 332 21.68 -11.93 -13.33
C ILE A 332 21.24 -11.93 -11.86
N ARG A 333 20.01 -12.37 -11.62
CA ARG A 333 19.46 -12.68 -10.29
C ARG A 333 18.95 -14.13 -10.27
N GLY A 334 18.25 -14.54 -9.22
CA GLY A 334 17.53 -15.81 -9.21
C GLY A 334 16.53 -15.90 -10.36
N VAL A 335 15.98 -17.10 -10.57
CA VAL A 335 14.99 -17.34 -11.65
C VAL A 335 13.73 -16.48 -11.48
N HIS A 336 13.44 -16.08 -10.23
CA HIS A 336 12.45 -15.09 -9.82
C HIS A 336 13.13 -14.10 -8.84
N ASP A 337 12.36 -13.31 -8.08
CA ASP A 337 12.84 -12.29 -7.12
C ASP A 337 13.63 -12.87 -5.92
N SER A 338 14.77 -13.50 -6.19
CA SER A 338 15.73 -14.02 -5.22
C SER A 338 17.17 -13.70 -5.66
N PRO A 339 18.15 -13.75 -4.75
CA PRO A 339 19.57 -13.62 -5.12
C PRO A 339 20.02 -14.67 -6.14
N PHE A 340 20.94 -14.32 -7.04
CA PHE A 340 21.46 -15.31 -8.00
C PHE A 340 22.20 -16.46 -7.30
N GLU A 341 22.12 -17.65 -7.91
CA GLU A 341 22.82 -18.85 -7.47
C GLU A 341 24.28 -18.84 -7.91
N TYR A 342 25.15 -19.47 -7.10
CA TYR A 342 26.60 -19.49 -7.32
C TYR A 342 27.24 -20.77 -6.76
N ALA A 343 26.60 -21.93 -6.98
CA ALA A 343 26.99 -23.22 -6.40
C ALA A 343 28.43 -23.64 -6.73
N ASN A 344 28.96 -23.27 -7.91
CA ASN A 344 30.33 -23.58 -8.32
C ASN A 344 31.32 -22.43 -8.05
N LEU A 345 30.90 -21.34 -7.40
CA LEU A 345 31.80 -20.24 -7.05
C LEU A 345 32.65 -20.60 -5.82
N LYS A 346 33.94 -20.83 -6.04
CA LYS A 346 34.91 -21.05 -4.94
C LYS A 346 35.07 -19.77 -4.13
N ASN A 347 34.97 -19.87 -2.80
CA ASN A 347 35.10 -18.74 -1.86
C ASN A 347 34.18 -17.56 -2.25
N PRO A 348 32.86 -17.64 -2.03
CA PRO A 348 31.89 -16.65 -2.52
C PRO A 348 31.90 -15.36 -1.67
N THR A 349 33.06 -14.72 -1.56
CA THR A 349 33.23 -13.37 -0.99
C THR A 349 32.50 -12.35 -1.84
N LEU A 350 32.24 -11.17 -1.29
CA LEU A 350 31.66 -10.05 -2.01
C LEU A 350 32.42 -9.75 -3.32
N GLU A 351 33.75 -9.69 -3.26
CA GLU A 351 34.60 -9.45 -4.43
C GLU A 351 34.42 -10.50 -5.54
N ASN A 352 34.34 -11.79 -5.19
CA ASN A 352 34.17 -12.85 -6.18
C ASN A 352 32.76 -12.85 -6.78
N LYS A 353 31.74 -12.46 -6.01
CA LYS A 353 30.38 -12.24 -6.51
C LYS A 353 30.31 -11.05 -7.47
N VAL A 354 30.99 -9.95 -7.16
CA VAL A 354 31.11 -8.78 -8.06
C VAL A 354 31.78 -9.19 -9.38
N LYS A 355 32.89 -9.94 -9.33
CA LYS A 355 33.58 -10.44 -10.53
C LYS A 355 32.69 -11.34 -11.38
N LEU A 356 31.89 -12.20 -10.76
CA LEU A 356 30.94 -13.06 -11.46
C LEU A 356 29.87 -12.24 -12.17
N LEU A 357 29.25 -11.28 -11.48
CA LEU A 357 28.23 -10.41 -12.08
C LEU A 357 28.83 -9.55 -13.21
N GLN A 358 30.05 -9.02 -13.05
CA GLN A 358 30.76 -8.30 -14.11
C GLN A 358 30.92 -9.18 -15.35
N LYS A 359 31.39 -10.43 -15.19
CA LYS A 359 31.56 -11.38 -16.29
C LYS A 359 30.24 -11.62 -17.05
N VAL A 360 29.13 -11.74 -16.33
CA VAL A 360 27.80 -11.93 -16.94
C VAL A 360 27.40 -10.72 -17.77
N ILE A 361 27.55 -9.50 -17.23
CA ILE A 361 27.23 -8.27 -17.95
C ILE A 361 28.10 -8.10 -19.18
N ASP A 362 29.41 -8.34 -19.07
CA ASP A 362 30.34 -8.25 -20.20
C ASP A 362 29.93 -9.21 -21.33
N ARG A 363 29.50 -10.45 -20.99
CA ARG A 363 29.02 -11.41 -22.00
C ARG A 363 27.69 -10.99 -22.62
N GLN A 364 26.75 -10.48 -21.84
CA GLN A 364 25.47 -9.97 -22.36
C GLN A 364 25.68 -8.82 -23.35
N ARG A 365 26.63 -7.92 -23.07
CA ARG A 365 27.03 -6.83 -23.98
C ARG A 365 27.59 -7.36 -25.29
N GLU A 366 28.43 -8.39 -25.22
CA GLU A 366 28.96 -9.05 -26.42
C GLU A 366 27.85 -9.68 -27.27
N MET A 367 26.88 -10.37 -26.65
CA MET A 367 25.74 -10.95 -27.35
C MET A 367 24.84 -9.89 -28.01
N ILE A 368 24.65 -8.74 -27.36
CA ILE A 368 23.94 -7.59 -27.96
C ILE A 368 24.70 -7.10 -29.19
N LYS A 369 26.02 -6.93 -29.10
CA LYS A 369 26.84 -6.54 -30.25
C LYS A 369 26.79 -7.56 -31.39
N GLU A 370 26.83 -8.85 -31.09
CA GLU A 370 26.71 -9.93 -32.07
C GLU A 370 25.36 -9.86 -32.81
N THR A 371 24.28 -9.50 -32.12
CA THR A 371 22.91 -9.47 -32.66
C THR A 371 22.59 -8.17 -33.39
N PHE A 372 23.00 -7.03 -32.83
CA PHE A 372 22.60 -5.68 -33.25
C PHE A 372 23.73 -4.85 -33.88
N GLY A 373 24.96 -5.37 -33.89
CA GLY A 373 26.14 -4.75 -34.53
C GLY A 373 27.00 -3.87 -33.63
N SER A 374 26.47 -3.37 -32.50
CA SER A 374 27.21 -2.60 -31.49
C SER A 374 26.65 -2.85 -30.10
N GLU A 375 27.47 -2.65 -29.07
CA GLU A 375 27.08 -2.95 -27.68
C GLU A 375 26.03 -1.97 -27.15
N ASP A 376 25.95 -0.77 -27.72
CA ASP A 376 25.04 0.34 -27.37
C ASP A 376 23.88 0.50 -28.39
N ALA A 377 23.70 -0.45 -29.32
CA ALA A 377 22.67 -0.41 -30.36
C ALA A 377 21.22 -0.36 -29.83
N VAL A 378 21.02 -0.82 -28.59
CA VAL A 378 19.71 -0.97 -27.96
C VAL A 378 19.74 -0.41 -26.54
N THR A 379 18.59 0.10 -26.08
CA THR A 379 18.47 0.64 -24.71
C THR A 379 18.64 -0.48 -23.70
N GLN A 380 19.48 -0.24 -22.69
CA GLN A 380 19.83 -1.20 -21.67
C GLN A 380 19.69 -0.59 -20.28
N ILE A 381 19.22 -1.39 -19.33
CA ILE A 381 19.06 -0.99 -17.94
C ILE A 381 19.79 -1.95 -17.00
N PHE A 382 20.24 -1.42 -15.87
CA PHE A 382 20.70 -2.20 -14.73
C PHE A 382 19.99 -1.73 -13.47
N VAL A 383 19.43 -2.67 -12.71
CA VAL A 383 18.63 -2.39 -11.52
C VAL A 383 19.36 -2.95 -10.29
N PRO A 384 19.98 -2.11 -9.43
CA PRO A 384 20.62 -2.55 -8.19
C PRO A 384 19.61 -2.91 -7.08
N TYR A 385 18.69 -3.83 -7.37
CA TYR A 385 17.64 -4.25 -6.44
C TYR A 385 18.17 -5.17 -5.34
N GLU A 386 17.69 -4.96 -4.12
CA GLU A 386 18.10 -5.72 -2.91
C GLU A 386 19.61 -5.97 -2.78
N GLU A 387 20.06 -7.22 -2.91
CA GLU A 387 21.45 -7.64 -2.75
C GLU A 387 22.35 -7.14 -3.88
N THR A 388 21.78 -6.87 -5.06
CA THR A 388 22.53 -6.37 -6.21
C THR A 388 23.07 -4.95 -5.93
N GLY A 389 22.40 -4.18 -5.06
CA GLY A 389 22.91 -2.90 -4.56
C GLY A 389 24.20 -3.02 -3.74
N GLU A 390 24.41 -4.14 -3.03
CA GLU A 390 25.67 -4.41 -2.30
C GLU A 390 26.82 -4.66 -3.27
N LEU A 391 26.53 -5.40 -4.35
CA LEU A 391 27.50 -5.73 -5.41
C LEU A 391 27.89 -4.49 -6.21
N TYR A 392 26.90 -3.66 -6.54
CA TYR A 392 27.16 -2.37 -7.19
C TYR A 392 28.04 -1.47 -6.32
N ASN A 393 27.73 -1.34 -5.03
CA ASN A 393 28.47 -0.48 -4.13
C ASN A 393 29.84 -1.06 -3.71
N GLY A 394 30.02 -2.38 -3.78
CA GLY A 394 31.18 -3.07 -3.21
C GLY A 394 31.19 -3.04 -1.67
N GLU A 395 30.02 -3.06 -1.04
CA GLU A 395 29.86 -3.06 0.42
C GLU A 395 28.73 -4.01 0.84
N SER A 396 29.01 -4.96 1.73
CA SER A 396 28.00 -5.91 2.21
C SER A 396 26.95 -5.25 3.11
N LYS A 397 25.76 -5.85 3.22
CA LYS A 397 24.65 -5.33 4.05
C LYS A 397 25.04 -5.09 5.49
N ASP A 398 25.92 -5.92 6.06
CA ASP A 398 26.41 -5.79 7.43
C ASP A 398 27.63 -4.87 7.56
N GLY A 399 28.18 -4.39 6.43
CA GLY A 399 29.35 -3.51 6.37
C GLY A 399 30.66 -4.21 6.73
N LYS A 400 30.71 -5.55 6.73
CA LYS A 400 31.92 -6.31 7.08
C LYS A 400 32.85 -6.57 5.90
N GLU A 401 32.31 -6.67 4.69
CA GLU A 401 33.08 -6.87 3.47
C GLU A 401 33.06 -5.60 2.62
N HIS A 402 34.23 -5.26 2.08
CA HIS A 402 34.42 -4.14 1.16
C HIS A 402 35.31 -4.56 0.00
N CYS A 403 34.94 -4.17 -1.21
CA CYS A 403 35.74 -4.35 -2.41
C CYS A 403 35.49 -3.21 -3.40
N GLU A 404 36.11 -3.27 -4.58
CA GLU A 404 35.66 -2.48 -5.70
C GLU A 404 34.28 -2.99 -6.15
N GLY A 405 33.33 -2.07 -6.38
CA GLY A 405 31.99 -2.39 -6.84
C GLY A 405 31.94 -2.70 -8.34
N LEU A 406 30.75 -3.03 -8.83
CA LEU A 406 30.48 -3.31 -10.24
C LEU A 406 30.82 -2.11 -11.15
N LYS A 407 31.48 -2.36 -12.30
CA LYS A 407 31.78 -1.34 -13.31
C LYS A 407 30.77 -1.44 -14.44
N LEU A 408 29.77 -0.57 -14.39
CA LEU A 408 28.71 -0.52 -15.40
C LEU A 408 29.14 0.37 -16.59
N PRO A 409 28.99 -0.08 -17.85
CA PRO A 409 29.25 0.75 -19.04
C PRO A 409 28.43 2.06 -19.02
N GLU A 410 29.04 3.18 -19.41
CA GLU A 410 28.48 4.53 -19.24
C GLU A 410 27.15 4.78 -19.96
N ASP A 411 26.84 4.02 -21.01
CA ASP A 411 25.60 4.09 -21.81
C ASP A 411 24.40 3.34 -21.19
N VAL A 412 24.64 2.48 -20.19
CA VAL A 412 23.56 1.73 -19.52
C VAL A 412 22.87 2.63 -18.49
N ILE A 413 21.53 2.67 -18.55
CA ILE A 413 20.70 3.42 -17.61
C ILE A 413 20.75 2.73 -16.23
N MET A 414 21.13 3.47 -15.19
CA MET A 414 21.08 2.99 -13.81
C MET A 414 19.69 3.22 -13.22
N VAL A 415 18.93 2.16 -12.94
CA VAL A 415 17.55 2.28 -12.42
C VAL A 415 17.52 2.06 -10.91
N TRP A 416 17.61 3.14 -10.15
CA TRP A 416 17.54 3.13 -8.68
C TRP A 416 16.17 2.64 -8.19
N THR A 417 16.13 2.06 -7.00
CA THR A 417 14.90 1.50 -6.45
C THR A 417 14.52 2.23 -5.17
N GLU A 418 13.23 2.34 -4.91
CA GLU A 418 12.75 2.60 -3.56
C GLU A 418 12.70 1.30 -2.74
N ASP A 419 12.09 1.34 -1.56
CA ASP A 419 12.14 0.29 -0.55
C ASP A 419 10.95 -0.68 -0.57
N ASN A 420 10.12 -0.58 -1.61
CA ASN A 420 8.80 -1.16 -1.82
C ASN A 420 7.64 -0.43 -1.11
N PHE A 421 7.87 0.68 -0.41
CA PHE A 421 6.85 1.48 0.32
C PHE A 421 6.87 2.97 -0.05
N GLY A 422 7.61 3.33 -1.09
CA GLY A 422 7.70 4.66 -1.68
C GLY A 422 8.95 5.44 -1.31
N TYR A 423 9.88 4.92 -0.50
CA TYR A 423 11.06 5.68 -0.06
C TYR A 423 12.32 5.31 -0.84
N ALA A 424 12.86 6.24 -1.64
CA ALA A 424 14.09 6.03 -2.40
C ALA A 424 15.23 5.54 -1.50
N ARG A 425 15.85 4.39 -1.84
CA ARG A 425 16.90 3.77 -1.02
C ARG A 425 18.21 4.53 -1.13
N GLN A 426 18.68 4.71 -2.35
CA GLN A 426 19.93 5.39 -2.70
C GLN A 426 19.67 6.38 -3.84
N LEU A 427 20.33 7.54 -3.78
CA LEU A 427 20.35 8.53 -4.85
C LEU A 427 21.72 8.50 -5.55
N PRO A 428 21.78 8.80 -6.86
CA PRO A 428 23.03 8.79 -7.61
C PRO A 428 24.03 9.81 -7.04
N ARG A 429 25.29 9.39 -6.93
CA ARG A 429 26.41 10.26 -6.56
C ARG A 429 26.69 11.28 -7.68
N PRO A 430 27.38 12.40 -7.40
CA PRO A 430 27.61 13.44 -8.41
C PRO A 430 28.28 13.01 -9.73
N HIS A 431 29.02 11.90 -9.74
CA HIS A 431 29.57 11.33 -10.97
C HIS A 431 28.59 10.37 -11.67
N GLU A 432 27.79 9.61 -10.92
CA GLU A 432 26.71 8.74 -11.44
C GLU A 432 25.61 9.58 -12.10
N GLN A 433 25.40 10.83 -11.65
CA GLN A 433 24.48 11.79 -12.28
C GLN A 433 24.90 12.24 -13.68
N LYS A 434 26.17 12.03 -14.07
CA LYS A 434 26.73 12.49 -15.35
C LYS A 434 26.89 11.38 -16.38
N ARG A 435 26.44 10.17 -16.07
CA ARG A 435 26.54 9.00 -16.97
C ARG A 435 25.79 9.26 -18.26
N ALA A 436 26.31 8.77 -19.38
CA ALA A 436 25.73 9.01 -20.70
C ALA A 436 24.34 8.35 -20.87
N GLY A 437 24.14 7.17 -20.28
CA GLY A 437 22.83 6.51 -20.19
C GLY A 437 21.89 7.13 -19.16
N GLY A 438 22.40 8.01 -18.29
CA GLY A 438 21.61 8.65 -17.25
C GLY A 438 21.08 7.69 -16.17
N ASN A 439 19.99 8.09 -15.52
CA ASN A 439 19.47 7.40 -14.34
C ASN A 439 17.95 7.28 -14.37
N GLY A 440 17.44 6.20 -13.77
CA GLY A 440 16.03 5.87 -13.64
C GLY A 440 15.59 5.50 -12.23
N LEU A 441 14.29 5.31 -12.06
CA LEU A 441 13.60 4.94 -10.82
C LEU A 441 12.66 3.75 -11.07
N TYR A 442 12.72 2.76 -10.19
CA TYR A 442 11.68 1.77 -9.98
C TYR A 442 10.92 2.09 -8.67
N TYR A 443 9.61 2.33 -8.77
CA TYR A 443 8.71 2.75 -7.69
C TYR A 443 7.54 1.79 -7.47
N HIS A 444 6.87 1.83 -6.31
CA HIS A 444 5.68 1.00 -6.02
C HIS A 444 4.45 1.84 -5.63
N LEU A 445 3.31 1.52 -6.23
CA LEU A 445 1.97 1.93 -5.81
C LEU A 445 1.13 0.76 -5.27
N ALA A 446 1.52 -0.46 -5.63
CA ALA A 446 1.11 -1.71 -5.01
C ALA A 446 2.35 -2.58 -4.78
N TYR A 447 2.29 -3.50 -3.83
CA TYR A 447 3.38 -4.42 -3.53
C TYR A 447 2.87 -5.67 -2.83
N GLN A 448 3.20 -6.86 -3.35
CA GLN A 448 3.02 -8.14 -2.65
C GLN A 448 4.34 -8.62 -2.03
N GLY A 449 4.30 -8.97 -0.74
CA GLY A 449 5.46 -9.49 -0.03
C GLY A 449 5.27 -9.54 1.48
N GLY A 450 6.35 -9.41 2.24
CA GLY A 450 6.31 -9.54 3.70
C GLY A 450 5.42 -8.51 4.43
N ALA A 451 5.03 -7.43 3.74
CA ALA A 451 4.05 -6.46 4.17
C ALA A 451 3.27 -5.91 2.96
N THR A 452 2.33 -6.72 2.46
CA THR A 452 1.54 -6.46 1.26
C THR A 452 0.59 -5.27 1.38
N TYR A 453 0.48 -4.49 0.30
CA TYR A 453 -0.60 -3.52 0.09
C TYR A 453 -0.99 -3.46 -1.40
N ASP A 454 -2.11 -4.06 -1.73
CA ASP A 454 -2.58 -4.28 -3.10
C ASP A 454 -4.12 -4.36 -3.19
N TRP A 455 -4.85 -4.30 -2.06
CA TRP A 455 -6.31 -4.34 -2.07
C TRP A 455 -6.92 -2.95 -2.28
N LEU A 456 -6.44 -1.95 -1.54
CA LEU A 456 -6.96 -0.57 -1.56
C LEU A 456 -5.85 0.44 -1.79
N TYR A 457 -6.14 1.51 -2.54
CA TYR A 457 -5.18 2.58 -2.76
C TYR A 457 -5.00 3.43 -1.50
N THR A 458 -3.85 3.28 -0.84
CA THR A 458 -3.55 3.92 0.45
C THR A 458 -2.21 4.67 0.46
N THR A 459 -1.67 5.00 -0.72
CA THR A 459 -0.40 5.72 -0.85
C THR A 459 -0.64 7.23 -0.88
N PRO A 460 -0.18 7.99 0.14
CA PRO A 460 -0.43 9.43 0.19
C PRO A 460 0.25 10.18 -0.96
N LEU A 461 -0.48 11.03 -1.67
CA LEU A 461 0.08 11.82 -2.77
C LEU A 461 1.26 12.73 -2.38
N PRO A 462 1.30 13.33 -1.16
CA PRO A 462 2.47 14.09 -0.74
C PRO A 462 3.77 13.25 -0.66
N LEU A 463 3.68 11.94 -0.41
CA LEU A 463 4.83 11.04 -0.47
C LEU A 463 5.35 10.94 -1.90
N ILE A 464 4.46 10.66 -2.85
CA ILE A 464 4.80 10.54 -4.27
C ILE A 464 5.41 11.86 -4.77
N GLN A 465 4.81 13.00 -4.42
CA GLN A 465 5.32 14.31 -4.82
C GLN A 465 6.73 14.57 -4.28
N GLU A 466 6.97 14.29 -2.99
CA GLU A 466 8.27 14.53 -2.35
C GLU A 466 9.35 13.63 -2.95
N GLU A 467 9.07 12.34 -3.09
CA GLU A 467 10.04 11.34 -3.52
C GLU A 467 10.38 11.48 -5.01
N LEU A 468 9.38 11.71 -5.87
CA LEU A 468 9.61 11.94 -7.30
C LEU A 468 10.37 13.24 -7.56
N ARG A 469 10.02 14.32 -6.85
CA ARG A 469 10.79 15.57 -6.96
C ARG A 469 12.23 15.38 -6.50
N LYS A 470 12.43 14.67 -5.38
CA LYS A 470 13.75 14.39 -4.81
C LYS A 470 14.64 13.63 -5.80
N VAL A 471 14.16 12.57 -6.44
CA VAL A 471 14.98 11.83 -7.42
C VAL A 471 15.21 12.65 -8.70
N TYR A 472 14.22 13.44 -9.13
CA TYR A 472 14.33 14.27 -10.32
C TYR A 472 15.41 15.35 -10.16
N ASP A 473 15.48 15.97 -8.98
CA ASP A 473 16.49 16.99 -8.65
C ASP A 473 17.92 16.41 -8.66
N GLU A 474 18.07 15.11 -8.47
CA GLU A 474 19.34 14.38 -8.55
C GLU A 474 19.59 13.74 -9.93
N ASN A 475 18.99 14.27 -11.00
CA ASN A 475 19.17 13.82 -12.39
C ASN A 475 18.75 12.35 -12.66
N VAL A 476 17.73 11.87 -11.95
CA VAL A 476 17.05 10.60 -12.27
C VAL A 476 15.89 10.88 -13.24
N ARG A 477 16.17 10.94 -14.55
CA ARG A 477 15.25 11.49 -15.57
C ARG A 477 15.09 10.63 -16.84
N ASP A 478 15.80 9.52 -16.96
CA ASP A 478 15.81 8.76 -18.21
C ASP A 478 14.77 7.63 -18.22
N PHE A 479 14.48 7.03 -17.07
CA PHE A 479 13.60 5.86 -16.99
C PHE A 479 12.83 5.77 -15.68
N TRP A 480 11.51 5.98 -15.67
CA TRP A 480 10.66 5.82 -14.49
C TRP A 480 9.63 4.72 -14.72
N ILE A 481 9.69 3.66 -13.92
CA ILE A 481 8.71 2.56 -13.95
C ILE A 481 8.08 2.42 -12.57
N VAL A 482 6.77 2.22 -12.53
CA VAL A 482 6.02 2.07 -11.28
C VAL A 482 5.25 0.76 -11.25
N ASN A 483 5.47 -0.07 -10.22
CA ASN A 483 4.65 -1.24 -9.93
C ASN A 483 3.24 -0.76 -9.54
N VAL A 484 2.24 -1.22 -10.29
CA VAL A 484 0.82 -0.88 -10.09
C VAL A 484 -0.02 -2.08 -9.70
N GLY A 485 0.59 -3.23 -9.38
CA GLY A 485 -0.14 -4.46 -9.14
C GLY A 485 -0.94 -4.85 -10.39
N ASP A 486 -2.21 -5.13 -10.17
CA ASP A 486 -3.25 -5.37 -11.17
C ASP A 486 -3.77 -4.12 -11.91
N ILE A 487 -3.07 -2.97 -11.80
CA ILE A 487 -3.51 -1.62 -12.22
C ILE A 487 -4.59 -1.05 -11.30
N LYS A 488 -5.66 -1.80 -11.05
CA LYS A 488 -6.70 -1.44 -10.09
C LYS A 488 -6.28 -1.95 -8.70
N PRO A 489 -6.42 -1.16 -7.62
CA PRO A 489 -7.08 0.15 -7.52
C PRO A 489 -6.12 1.35 -7.57
N ALA A 490 -4.93 1.24 -8.19
CA ALA A 490 -3.90 2.27 -8.12
C ALA A 490 -4.12 3.47 -9.08
N GLU A 491 -5.28 3.59 -9.73
CA GLU A 491 -5.48 4.47 -10.90
C GLU A 491 -5.30 5.96 -10.57
N MET A 492 -5.69 6.40 -9.37
CA MET A 492 -5.50 7.80 -8.95
C MET A 492 -4.02 8.12 -8.68
N GLY A 493 -3.30 7.21 -8.02
CA GLY A 493 -1.86 7.32 -7.81
C GLY A 493 -1.07 7.26 -9.12
N LEU A 494 -1.48 6.37 -10.02
CA LEU A 494 -0.88 6.20 -11.34
C LEU A 494 -1.03 7.47 -12.19
N GLN A 495 -2.22 8.08 -12.21
CA GLN A 495 -2.44 9.36 -12.89
C GLN A 495 -1.55 10.47 -12.32
N PHE A 496 -1.42 10.55 -11.00
CA PHE A 496 -0.55 11.55 -10.36
C PHE A 496 0.92 11.32 -10.70
N TYR A 497 1.39 10.07 -10.58
CA TYR A 497 2.75 9.66 -10.95
C TYR A 497 3.07 10.02 -12.41
N MET A 498 2.18 9.67 -13.34
CA MET A 498 2.38 9.93 -14.78
C MET A 498 2.31 11.42 -15.12
N SER A 499 1.50 12.20 -14.40
CA SER A 499 1.47 13.65 -14.54
C SER A 499 2.82 14.27 -14.18
N LEU A 500 3.43 13.84 -13.07
CA LEU A 500 4.77 14.29 -12.66
C LEU A 500 5.89 13.77 -13.56
N ALA A 501 5.77 12.53 -14.05
CA ALA A 501 6.75 11.97 -14.99
C ALA A 501 6.73 12.70 -16.35
N TYR A 502 5.54 13.12 -16.81
CA TYR A 502 5.39 13.92 -18.02
C TYR A 502 5.82 15.38 -17.77
N ASP A 503 5.37 15.99 -16.68
CA ASP A 503 5.72 17.35 -16.30
C ASP A 503 5.92 17.45 -14.78
N ILE A 504 7.18 17.46 -14.35
CA ILE A 504 7.56 17.48 -12.92
C ILE A 504 7.10 18.76 -12.21
N ASP A 505 6.84 19.84 -12.96
CA ASP A 505 6.40 21.12 -12.43
C ASP A 505 4.87 21.29 -12.49
N SER A 506 4.13 20.28 -12.97
CA SER A 506 2.66 20.34 -13.08
C SER A 506 1.94 20.45 -11.73
N TYR A 507 2.53 19.87 -10.68
CA TYR A 507 2.04 19.95 -9.30
C TYR A 507 3.20 20.30 -8.36
N PRO A 508 3.47 21.59 -8.14
CA PRO A 508 4.48 22.05 -7.18
C PRO A 508 4.17 21.61 -5.74
N LYS A 509 5.15 21.74 -4.84
CA LYS A 509 4.98 21.39 -3.41
C LYS A 509 3.67 21.95 -2.82
N ASN A 510 2.96 21.12 -2.04
CA ASN A 510 1.69 21.40 -1.37
C ASN A 510 0.47 21.58 -2.31
N THR A 511 0.55 21.15 -3.57
CA THR A 511 -0.58 21.22 -4.55
C THR A 511 -1.27 19.86 -4.82
N THR A 512 -1.04 18.85 -3.98
CA THR A 512 -1.65 17.52 -4.17
C THR A 512 -3.19 17.56 -4.13
N LYS A 513 -3.78 18.45 -3.33
CA LYS A 513 -5.23 18.70 -3.34
C LYS A 513 -5.73 19.30 -4.66
N ASP A 514 -4.90 20.04 -5.38
CA ASP A 514 -5.29 20.61 -6.68
C ASP A 514 -5.41 19.52 -7.74
N PHE A 515 -4.49 18.54 -7.71
CA PHE A 515 -4.62 17.33 -8.52
C PHE A 515 -5.92 16.56 -8.21
N ILE A 516 -6.23 16.36 -6.93
CA ILE A 516 -7.46 15.63 -6.55
C ILE A 516 -8.70 16.41 -6.96
N GLN A 517 -8.71 17.74 -6.81
CA GLN A 517 -9.81 18.58 -7.30
C GLN A 517 -9.98 18.50 -8.82
N LYS A 518 -8.89 18.57 -9.59
CA LYS A 518 -8.91 18.39 -11.05
C LYS A 518 -9.50 17.01 -11.40
N SER A 519 -9.01 15.97 -10.71
CA SER A 519 -9.43 14.59 -10.92
C SER A 519 -10.91 14.40 -10.57
N ALA A 520 -11.38 14.95 -9.45
CA ALA A 520 -12.79 14.85 -9.06
C ALA A 520 -13.73 15.45 -10.13
N LYS A 521 -13.37 16.61 -10.69
CA LYS A 521 -14.14 17.22 -11.79
C LYS A 521 -14.11 16.37 -13.05
N GLN A 522 -12.96 15.80 -13.38
CA GLN A 522 -12.77 14.97 -14.58
C GLN A 522 -13.53 13.64 -14.47
N GLN A 523 -13.42 12.94 -13.33
CA GLN A 523 -13.96 11.59 -13.16
C GLN A 523 -15.43 11.57 -12.77
N PHE A 524 -15.90 12.58 -12.02
CA PHE A 524 -17.25 12.59 -11.44
C PHE A 524 -18.13 13.72 -11.98
N GLY A 525 -17.56 14.66 -12.74
CA GLY A 525 -18.32 15.78 -13.31
C GLY A 525 -18.89 16.76 -12.27
N VAL A 526 -18.31 16.79 -11.07
CA VAL A 526 -18.77 17.61 -9.92
C VAL A 526 -18.35 19.08 -10.04
N ASN A 527 -18.99 19.94 -9.25
CA ASN A 527 -18.64 21.36 -9.16
C ASN A 527 -17.40 21.61 -8.28
N ASP A 528 -16.93 22.86 -8.22
CA ASP A 528 -15.72 23.25 -7.48
C ASP A 528 -15.80 22.99 -5.97
N ASN A 529 -16.98 23.11 -5.35
CA ASN A 529 -17.13 22.89 -3.91
C ASN A 529 -17.08 21.40 -3.59
N ASP A 530 -17.83 20.58 -4.31
CA ASP A 530 -17.80 19.13 -4.14
C ASP A 530 -16.42 18.55 -4.49
N ALA A 531 -15.72 19.11 -5.48
CA ALA A 531 -14.34 18.73 -5.80
C ALA A 531 -13.36 19.01 -4.64
N LYS A 532 -13.54 20.12 -3.91
CA LYS A 532 -12.77 20.41 -2.69
C LYS A 532 -13.12 19.45 -1.57
N GLU A 533 -14.40 19.15 -1.38
CA GLU A 533 -14.83 18.14 -0.38
C GLU A 533 -14.23 16.76 -0.67
N VAL A 534 -14.17 16.34 -1.94
CA VAL A 534 -13.48 15.09 -2.35
C VAL A 534 -11.97 15.17 -2.06
N ALA A 535 -11.33 16.30 -2.34
CA ALA A 535 -9.91 16.47 -2.06
C ALA A 535 -9.57 16.42 -0.57
N ASP A 536 -10.39 17.06 0.27
CA ASP A 536 -10.25 16.98 1.72
C ASP A 536 -10.50 15.55 2.23
N LEU A 537 -11.60 14.91 1.77
CA LEU A 537 -11.93 13.52 2.11
C LEU A 537 -10.79 12.55 1.81
N LEU A 538 -10.23 12.58 0.59
CA LEU A 538 -9.16 11.66 0.19
C LEU A 538 -7.83 11.99 0.87
N THR A 539 -7.56 13.27 1.16
CA THR A 539 -6.38 13.66 1.94
C THR A 539 -6.48 13.12 3.37
N ASP A 540 -7.62 13.32 4.03
CA ASP A 540 -7.87 12.85 5.39
C ASP A 540 -7.88 11.31 5.47
N PHE A 541 -8.43 10.65 4.44
CA PHE A 541 -8.39 9.19 4.30
C PHE A 541 -6.96 8.66 4.23
N HIS A 542 -6.11 9.23 3.37
CA HIS A 542 -4.70 8.80 3.28
C HIS A 542 -3.95 9.06 4.58
N ASN A 543 -4.22 10.16 5.29
CA ASN A 543 -3.61 10.45 6.58
C ASN A 543 -4.04 9.47 7.67
N LEU A 544 -5.33 9.09 7.71
CA LEU A 544 -5.86 8.11 8.66
C LEU A 544 -5.25 6.72 8.51
N TYR A 545 -5.01 6.27 7.27
CA TYR A 545 -4.47 4.94 6.96
C TYR A 545 -2.96 4.92 6.71
N ARG A 546 -2.27 6.07 6.79
CA ARG A 546 -0.81 6.13 6.75
C ARG A 546 -0.15 5.31 7.87
N PRO A 547 -0.59 5.40 9.15
CA PRO A 547 0.05 4.64 10.22
C PRO A 547 -0.16 3.14 10.06
N LYS A 548 -1.31 2.75 9.50
CA LYS A 548 -1.67 1.36 9.22
C LYS A 548 -2.56 1.27 7.99
N LYS A 549 -2.01 0.69 6.91
CA LYS A 549 -2.77 0.28 5.73
C LYS A 549 -3.81 -0.78 6.12
N PRO A 550 -4.97 -0.84 5.43
CA PRO A 550 -6.06 -1.77 5.75
C PRO A 550 -5.63 -3.22 5.92
N GLU A 551 -4.76 -3.71 5.03
CA GLU A 551 -4.18 -5.05 5.06
C GLU A 551 -3.35 -5.25 6.34
N HIS A 552 -2.56 -4.24 6.74
CA HIS A 552 -1.67 -4.29 7.91
C HIS A 552 -2.39 -4.20 9.25
N LEU A 553 -3.72 -3.99 9.27
CA LEU A 553 -4.49 -3.84 10.51
C LEU A 553 -4.56 -5.14 11.30
N PHE A 554 -4.45 -6.30 10.64
CA PHE A 554 -4.47 -7.59 11.32
C PHE A 554 -3.47 -8.58 10.70
N PRO A 555 -2.45 -9.05 11.43
CA PRO A 555 -1.58 -10.11 10.94
C PRO A 555 -2.24 -11.48 11.08
N PHE A 556 -2.01 -12.41 10.15
CA PHE A 556 -2.62 -13.74 10.22
C PHE A 556 -2.19 -14.55 11.49
N TRP A 557 -1.13 -14.13 12.20
CA TRP A 557 -0.51 -14.88 13.30
C TRP A 557 -0.43 -14.16 14.65
N ASP A 558 -1.03 -12.98 14.84
CA ASP A 558 -1.11 -12.39 16.20
C ASP A 558 -2.34 -12.88 16.94
N TRP A 559 -2.13 -13.94 17.73
CA TRP A 559 -3.17 -14.65 18.44
C TRP A 559 -3.06 -14.58 19.96
N LYS A 560 -2.05 -13.89 20.50
CA LYS A 560 -1.75 -13.84 21.95
C LYS A 560 -2.14 -12.53 22.63
N TYR A 561 -2.59 -11.53 21.86
CA TYR A 561 -2.71 -10.15 22.35
C TYR A 561 -1.34 -9.68 22.87
N GLU A 562 -0.29 -9.89 22.09
CA GLU A 562 1.06 -9.45 22.46
C GLU A 562 1.45 -8.27 21.58
N ASN A 563 1.83 -7.16 22.22
CA ASN A 563 2.45 -6.05 21.54
C ASN A 563 3.88 -6.48 21.15
N ASN A 564 4.03 -7.12 19.99
CA ASN A 564 5.33 -7.61 19.53
C ASN A 564 6.03 -6.58 18.66
N TRP A 565 7.32 -6.80 18.40
CA TRP A 565 8.15 -5.84 17.70
C TRP A 565 7.65 -5.55 16.27
N ARG A 566 6.94 -6.49 15.61
CA ARG A 566 6.50 -6.38 14.21
C ARG A 566 5.11 -5.76 14.08
N TYR A 567 4.27 -5.77 15.12
CA TYR A 567 2.89 -5.25 15.08
C TYR A 567 2.58 -4.31 16.23
N ARG A 568 2.51 -3.01 15.90
CA ARG A 568 1.93 -1.99 16.77
C ARG A 568 0.54 -1.65 16.26
N PHE A 569 -0.42 -1.57 17.17
CA PHE A 569 -1.80 -1.20 16.87
C PHE A 569 -2.19 0.03 17.68
N TYR A 570 -3.28 0.68 17.25
CA TYR A 570 -3.92 1.69 18.08
C TYR A 570 -4.28 1.12 19.47
N SER A 571 -4.03 1.91 20.52
CA SER A 571 -4.36 1.55 21.89
C SER A 571 -5.85 1.69 22.14
N MET A 572 -6.47 0.67 22.76
CA MET A 572 -7.90 0.68 23.13
C MET A 572 -8.15 1.36 24.48
N PHE A 573 -7.07 1.66 25.22
CA PHE A 573 -7.16 2.09 26.62
C PHE A 573 -6.29 3.29 26.93
N ASP A 574 -5.36 3.70 26.07
CA ASP A 574 -4.56 4.91 26.25
C ASP A 574 -5.11 6.07 25.42
N PHE A 575 -4.77 7.29 25.81
CA PHE A 575 -5.05 8.53 25.07
C PHE A 575 -6.53 8.71 24.71
N GLY A 576 -7.42 8.44 25.66
CA GLY A 576 -8.87 8.52 25.44
C GLY A 576 -9.41 7.50 24.43
N ASP A 577 -8.85 6.28 24.42
CA ASP A 577 -9.21 5.20 23.47
C ASP A 577 -8.80 5.57 22.04
N GLU A 578 -7.48 5.62 21.81
CA GLU A 578 -6.83 5.91 20.52
C GLU A 578 -7.52 5.18 19.36
N THR A 579 -7.80 3.88 19.53
CA THR A 579 -8.55 3.05 18.57
C THR A 579 -9.93 3.62 18.24
N SER A 580 -10.76 3.90 19.24
CA SER A 580 -12.15 4.34 19.00
C SER A 580 -12.19 5.75 18.40
N ARG A 581 -11.18 6.60 18.67
CA ARG A 581 -11.00 7.87 17.94
C ARG A 581 -10.78 7.64 16.45
N GLN A 582 -9.91 6.70 16.07
CA GLN A 582 -9.66 6.41 14.65
C GLN A 582 -10.90 5.83 13.96
N VAL A 583 -11.65 4.95 14.63
CA VAL A 583 -12.93 4.42 14.11
C VAL A 583 -13.95 5.55 13.92
N GLN A 584 -14.05 6.48 14.88
CA GLN A 584 -14.92 7.64 14.73
C GLN A 584 -14.53 8.51 13.53
N THR A 585 -13.24 8.84 13.38
CA THR A 585 -12.73 9.57 12.21
C THR A 585 -13.07 8.82 10.91
N ALA A 586 -12.85 7.51 10.85
CA ALA A 586 -13.18 6.68 9.69
C ALA A 586 -14.67 6.72 9.35
N ASN A 587 -15.54 6.67 10.37
CA ASN A 587 -16.99 6.80 10.22
C ASN A 587 -17.40 8.20 9.71
N GLU A 588 -16.77 9.27 10.20
CA GLU A 588 -17.02 10.63 9.71
C GLU A 588 -16.60 10.79 8.24
N LEU A 589 -15.49 10.17 7.82
CA LEU A 589 -15.04 10.18 6.43
C LEU A 589 -15.98 9.38 5.51
N GLU A 590 -16.42 8.18 5.92
CA GLU A 590 -17.38 7.41 5.13
C GLU A 590 -18.73 8.12 5.01
N GLN A 591 -19.21 8.79 6.06
CA GLN A 591 -20.44 9.59 5.99
C GLN A 591 -20.29 10.76 5.00
N LYS A 592 -19.13 11.42 4.96
CA LYS A 592 -18.84 12.44 3.95
C LYS A 592 -18.83 11.83 2.54
N ALA A 593 -18.15 10.71 2.35
CA ALA A 593 -18.09 9.99 1.07
C ALA A 593 -19.48 9.58 0.59
N LYS A 594 -20.31 9.04 1.49
CA LYS A 594 -21.68 8.64 1.19
C LYS A 594 -22.56 9.84 0.81
N LYS A 595 -22.46 10.95 1.54
CA LYS A 595 -23.20 12.18 1.21
C LYS A 595 -22.83 12.72 -0.18
N LEU A 596 -21.57 12.62 -0.57
CA LEU A 596 -21.14 12.97 -1.92
C LEU A 596 -21.73 11.97 -2.94
N TYR A 597 -21.54 10.67 -2.71
CA TYR A 597 -22.05 9.60 -3.56
C TYR A 597 -23.56 9.69 -3.83
N ASP A 598 -24.36 9.91 -2.80
CA ASP A 598 -25.83 10.00 -2.89
C ASP A 598 -26.30 11.23 -3.71
N LYS A 599 -25.47 12.28 -3.82
CA LYS A 599 -25.77 13.50 -4.60
C LYS A 599 -25.38 13.38 -6.08
N LEU A 600 -24.55 12.40 -6.45
CA LEU A 600 -24.03 12.28 -7.81
C LEU A 600 -25.10 11.86 -8.81
N ASP A 601 -24.94 12.33 -10.05
CA ASP A 601 -25.64 11.78 -11.20
C ASP A 601 -25.35 10.28 -11.34
N GLU A 602 -26.31 9.48 -11.80
CA GLU A 602 -26.17 8.02 -11.94
C GLU A 602 -24.90 7.63 -12.74
N SER A 603 -24.57 8.38 -13.79
CA SER A 603 -23.37 8.13 -14.62
C SER A 603 -22.04 8.37 -13.89
N ALA A 604 -22.04 9.04 -12.75
CA ALA A 604 -20.86 9.31 -11.93
C ALA A 604 -20.73 8.37 -10.73
N LYS A 605 -21.76 7.55 -10.44
CA LYS A 605 -21.75 6.64 -9.29
C LYS A 605 -20.73 5.51 -9.43
N ASN A 606 -20.65 4.83 -10.57
CA ASN A 606 -19.66 3.76 -10.78
C ASN A 606 -18.21 4.28 -10.68
N PRO A 607 -17.83 5.38 -11.35
CA PRO A 607 -16.52 5.99 -11.15
C PRO A 607 -16.21 6.34 -9.69
N PHE A 608 -17.19 6.94 -8.98
CA PHE A 608 -17.00 7.33 -7.59
C PHE A 608 -16.93 6.12 -6.66
N TRP A 609 -17.64 5.04 -6.98
CA TRP A 609 -17.54 3.75 -6.28
C TRP A 609 -16.11 3.23 -6.36
N HIS A 610 -15.54 3.12 -7.57
CA HIS A 610 -14.17 2.66 -7.78
C HIS A 610 -13.14 3.49 -7.01
N LEU A 611 -13.19 4.82 -7.17
CA LEU A 611 -12.08 5.70 -6.83
C LEU A 611 -12.19 6.33 -5.44
N VAL A 612 -13.37 6.33 -4.81
CA VAL A 612 -13.60 7.03 -3.53
C VAL A 612 -14.38 6.18 -2.54
N TYR A 613 -15.61 5.78 -2.87
CA TYR A 613 -16.51 5.24 -1.85
C TYR A 613 -16.15 3.83 -1.41
N TYR A 614 -15.84 2.92 -2.34
CA TYR A 614 -15.42 1.56 -1.98
C TYR A 614 -14.13 1.55 -1.14
N PRO A 615 -13.04 2.25 -1.52
CA PRO A 615 -11.84 2.32 -0.67
C PRO A 615 -12.09 2.89 0.73
N VAL A 616 -12.81 4.02 0.84
CA VAL A 616 -13.08 4.66 2.14
C VAL A 616 -13.92 3.73 3.04
N ARG A 617 -14.99 3.14 2.49
CA ARG A 617 -15.91 2.30 3.23
C ARG A 617 -15.27 0.96 3.63
N SER A 618 -14.58 0.29 2.71
CA SER A 618 -13.92 -0.99 2.96
C SER A 618 -12.78 -0.86 3.97
N ALA A 619 -11.97 0.20 3.89
CA ALA A 619 -10.91 0.45 4.88
C ALA A 619 -11.48 0.72 6.28
N ARG A 620 -12.60 1.45 6.38
CA ARG A 620 -13.32 1.70 7.63
C ARG A 620 -13.85 0.40 8.22
N LEU A 621 -14.49 -0.43 7.39
CA LEU A 621 -14.97 -1.75 7.80
C LEU A 621 -13.83 -2.63 8.28
N MET A 622 -12.69 -2.65 7.59
CA MET A 622 -11.52 -3.43 8.02
C MET A 622 -10.96 -2.94 9.37
N LEU A 623 -10.98 -1.63 9.61
CA LEU A 623 -10.63 -1.06 10.91
C LEU A 623 -11.62 -1.50 11.99
N GLU A 624 -12.93 -1.40 11.76
CA GLU A 624 -13.93 -1.89 12.69
C GLU A 624 -13.79 -3.38 12.99
N LYS A 625 -13.74 -4.21 11.93
CA LYS A 625 -13.53 -5.66 11.98
C LYS A 625 -12.35 -6.02 12.88
N THR A 626 -11.19 -5.42 12.62
CA THR A 626 -9.96 -5.64 13.41
C THR A 626 -10.11 -5.21 14.87
N GLN A 627 -10.64 -4.01 15.11
CA GLN A 627 -10.64 -3.44 16.45
C GLN A 627 -11.69 -4.12 17.33
N TYR A 628 -12.83 -4.53 16.78
CA TYR A 628 -13.82 -5.32 17.50
C TYR A 628 -13.30 -6.71 17.82
N TYR A 629 -12.56 -7.36 16.91
CA TYR A 629 -11.82 -8.58 17.22
C TYR A 629 -10.86 -8.38 18.41
N ARG A 630 -10.05 -7.31 18.40
CA ARG A 630 -9.09 -7.04 19.50
C ARG A 630 -9.79 -6.75 20.82
N LYS A 631 -10.92 -6.05 20.81
CA LYS A 631 -11.78 -5.85 21.99
C LYS A 631 -12.32 -7.18 22.50
N ASN A 632 -12.84 -8.06 21.64
CA ASN A 632 -13.27 -9.41 22.02
C ASN A 632 -12.13 -10.17 22.75
N VAL A 633 -10.92 -10.20 22.20
CA VAL A 633 -9.77 -10.88 22.85
C VAL A 633 -9.39 -10.25 24.20
N ALA A 634 -9.34 -8.91 24.30
CA ALA A 634 -8.97 -8.23 25.54
C ALA A 634 -10.04 -8.40 26.63
N TYR A 635 -11.32 -8.31 26.24
CA TYR A 635 -12.46 -8.36 27.14
C TYR A 635 -12.66 -9.75 27.74
N ALA A 636 -12.14 -10.80 27.09
CA ALA A 636 -12.13 -12.15 27.65
C ALA A 636 -11.27 -12.20 28.90
N LYS A 637 -10.10 -11.54 28.86
CA LYS A 637 -9.18 -11.44 30.01
C LYS A 637 -9.74 -10.56 31.14
N GLN A 638 -10.71 -9.69 30.83
CA GLN A 638 -11.39 -8.83 31.81
C GLN A 638 -12.63 -9.48 32.44
N GLY A 639 -13.14 -10.60 31.88
CA GLY A 639 -14.40 -11.22 32.29
C GLY A 639 -15.65 -10.47 31.81
N ARG A 640 -15.56 -9.77 30.67
CA ARG A 640 -16.64 -8.97 30.06
C ARG A 640 -17.49 -9.78 29.10
N TYR A 641 -18.16 -10.80 29.61
CA TYR A 641 -18.69 -11.87 28.77
C TYR A 641 -19.83 -11.46 27.83
N ALA A 642 -20.76 -10.60 28.24
CA ALA A 642 -21.77 -10.04 27.32
C ALA A 642 -21.13 -9.19 26.21
N SER A 643 -20.10 -8.42 26.55
CA SER A 643 -19.32 -7.67 25.58
C SER A 643 -18.62 -8.60 24.58
N LEU A 644 -18.12 -9.77 25.01
CA LEU A 644 -17.45 -10.71 24.11
C LEU A 644 -18.29 -11.03 22.88
N ASN A 645 -19.56 -11.41 23.11
CA ASN A 645 -20.48 -11.77 22.04
C ASN A 645 -20.82 -10.56 21.18
N ALA A 646 -21.06 -9.41 21.79
CA ALA A 646 -21.33 -8.18 21.06
C ALA A 646 -20.19 -7.80 20.10
N TYR A 647 -18.95 -7.75 20.58
CA TYR A 647 -17.80 -7.39 19.75
C TYR A 647 -17.45 -8.46 18.73
N LYS A 648 -17.76 -9.73 19.00
CA LYS A 648 -17.72 -10.81 18.00
C LYS A 648 -18.69 -10.51 16.85
N THR A 649 -19.97 -10.34 17.15
CA THR A 649 -21.00 -10.09 16.13
C THR A 649 -20.75 -8.79 15.37
N LEU A 650 -20.26 -7.74 16.02
CA LEU A 650 -19.87 -6.51 15.34
C LEU A 650 -18.71 -6.73 14.36
N SER A 651 -17.72 -7.54 14.73
CA SER A 651 -16.62 -7.92 13.82
C SER A 651 -17.13 -8.72 12.62
N GLU A 652 -18.05 -9.66 12.83
CA GLU A 652 -18.66 -10.47 11.75
C GLU A 652 -19.52 -9.62 10.82
N LYS A 653 -20.31 -8.69 11.36
CA LYS A 653 -21.09 -7.74 10.55
C LYS A 653 -20.21 -6.82 9.70
N ALA A 654 -19.06 -6.40 10.23
CA ALA A 654 -18.12 -5.59 9.45
C ALA A 654 -17.55 -6.40 8.27
N GLU A 655 -17.24 -7.67 8.48
CA GLU A 655 -16.80 -8.60 7.44
C GLU A 655 -17.89 -8.87 6.39
N GLU A 656 -19.11 -9.20 6.82
CA GLU A 656 -20.27 -9.38 5.93
C GLU A 656 -20.50 -8.15 5.04
N ALA A 657 -20.31 -6.95 5.60
CA ALA A 657 -20.45 -5.71 4.84
C ALA A 657 -19.33 -5.52 3.80
N ILE A 658 -18.08 -5.95 4.08
CA ILE A 658 -16.99 -5.92 3.08
C ILE A 658 -17.34 -6.87 1.93
N GLN A 659 -17.82 -8.08 2.24
CA GLN A 659 -18.24 -9.04 1.22
C GLN A 659 -19.42 -8.52 0.40
N ALA A 660 -20.40 -7.85 1.02
CA ALA A 660 -21.51 -7.22 0.31
C ALA A 660 -21.03 -6.11 -0.64
N ASP A 661 -20.10 -5.27 -0.21
CA ASP A 661 -19.51 -4.22 -1.05
C ASP A 661 -18.69 -4.82 -2.22
N LEU A 662 -18.02 -5.95 -2.00
CA LEU A 662 -17.34 -6.72 -3.05
C LEU A 662 -18.33 -7.31 -4.08
N GLU A 663 -19.48 -7.80 -3.67
CA GLU A 663 -20.50 -8.32 -4.61
C GLU A 663 -21.07 -7.21 -5.52
N ILE A 664 -21.17 -5.97 -5.02
CA ILE A 664 -21.48 -4.81 -5.87
C ILE A 664 -20.39 -4.64 -6.94
N TYR A 665 -19.11 -4.69 -6.53
CA TYR A 665 -17.99 -4.58 -7.46
C TYR A 665 -17.98 -5.69 -8.52
N LYS A 666 -18.26 -6.94 -8.12
CA LYS A 666 -18.30 -8.11 -9.02
C LYS A 666 -19.44 -8.06 -10.04
N THR A 667 -20.55 -7.39 -9.71
CA THR A 667 -21.75 -7.33 -10.58
C THR A 667 -21.84 -6.04 -11.39
N MET A 668 -21.04 -5.03 -11.04
CA MET A 668 -20.94 -3.74 -11.73
C MET A 668 -20.67 -3.91 -13.24
N GLU A 669 -21.32 -3.07 -14.05
CA GLU A 669 -21.22 -3.06 -15.52
C GLU A 669 -21.38 -4.47 -16.14
N ASN A 670 -22.42 -5.19 -15.74
CA ASN A 670 -22.70 -6.56 -16.18
C ASN A 670 -21.57 -7.54 -15.88
N GLY A 671 -20.89 -7.36 -14.76
CA GLY A 671 -19.79 -8.22 -14.33
C GLY A 671 -18.43 -7.87 -14.93
N LYS A 672 -18.30 -6.70 -15.55
CA LYS A 672 -17.04 -6.22 -16.16
C LYS A 672 -15.86 -6.29 -15.19
N TRP A 673 -16.06 -6.13 -13.90
CA TRP A 673 -14.98 -6.06 -12.90
C TRP A 673 -14.88 -7.28 -11.98
N ASN A 674 -15.50 -8.39 -12.33
CA ASN A 674 -15.44 -9.60 -11.52
C ASN A 674 -14.02 -10.17 -11.45
N GLY A 675 -13.43 -10.19 -10.25
CA GLY A 675 -12.12 -10.80 -9.96
C GLY A 675 -10.94 -9.83 -9.86
N ILE A 676 -11.11 -8.56 -10.24
CA ILE A 676 -10.00 -7.58 -10.31
C ILE A 676 -9.68 -6.87 -8.98
N VAL A 677 -10.64 -6.80 -8.05
CA VAL A 677 -10.45 -6.21 -6.70
C VAL A 677 -11.11 -7.13 -5.66
N ASP A 678 -10.61 -8.37 -5.57
CA ASP A 678 -11.13 -9.39 -4.64
C ASP A 678 -10.10 -9.71 -3.54
N PRO A 679 -10.25 -9.13 -2.34
CA PRO A 679 -9.33 -9.41 -1.23
C PRO A 679 -9.49 -10.82 -0.63
N TYR A 680 -10.51 -11.57 -1.04
CA TYR A 680 -10.79 -12.95 -0.59
C TYR A 680 -10.38 -14.01 -1.62
N ALA A 681 -9.77 -13.62 -2.73
CA ALA A 681 -9.41 -14.55 -3.79
C ALA A 681 -8.34 -15.55 -3.34
N LEU A 682 -8.47 -16.81 -3.78
CA LEU A 682 -7.62 -17.94 -3.34
C LEU A 682 -6.12 -17.71 -3.55
N TYR A 683 -5.71 -16.90 -4.51
CA TYR A 683 -4.30 -16.60 -4.78
C TYR A 683 -3.66 -15.68 -3.73
N ASN A 684 -4.44 -14.78 -3.09
CA ASN A 684 -3.96 -13.86 -2.05
C ASN A 684 -3.30 -14.60 -0.88
N PHE A 685 -3.70 -15.84 -0.63
CA PHE A 685 -3.23 -16.64 0.48
C PHE A 685 -1.87 -17.30 0.22
N LYS A 686 -1.43 -17.37 -1.05
CA LYS A 686 -0.13 -17.96 -1.39
C LYS A 686 1.04 -17.07 -0.98
N GLU A 687 0.84 -15.74 -0.95
CA GLU A 687 1.94 -14.78 -0.85
C GLU A 687 1.76 -13.70 0.21
N ARG A 688 0.56 -13.52 0.77
CA ARG A 688 0.29 -12.45 1.74
C ARG A 688 0.51 -12.88 3.18
N ILE A 689 1.31 -12.09 3.88
CA ILE A 689 1.47 -12.12 5.35
C ILE A 689 0.28 -11.49 6.09
N PHE A 690 -0.50 -10.67 5.39
CA PHE A 690 -1.65 -9.96 5.91
C PHE A 690 -2.88 -10.38 5.13
N ASP A 691 -3.93 -10.80 5.84
CA ASP A 691 -5.05 -11.48 5.23
C ASP A 691 -6.35 -10.76 5.59
N VAL A 692 -6.99 -10.16 4.58
CA VAL A 692 -8.28 -9.48 4.70
C VAL A 692 -9.38 -10.49 5.01
N ALA A 693 -9.30 -11.70 4.47
CA ALA A 693 -10.27 -12.76 4.71
C ALA A 693 -10.16 -13.35 6.11
N ASN A 694 -8.94 -13.48 6.62
CA ASN A 694 -8.65 -14.28 7.80
C ASN A 694 -8.45 -13.42 9.04
N ILE A 695 -9.52 -12.73 9.46
CA ILE A 695 -9.71 -12.56 10.91
C ILE A 695 -10.30 -13.88 11.37
N PRO A 696 -9.51 -14.69 12.09
CA PRO A 696 -9.66 -16.14 12.09
C PRO A 696 -10.95 -16.59 12.77
N ASN A 697 -11.23 -17.89 12.58
CA ASN A 697 -12.04 -18.78 13.43
C ASN A 697 -11.70 -18.73 14.95
N ASN A 698 -10.96 -17.73 15.43
CA ASN A 698 -10.46 -17.53 16.80
C ASN A 698 -11.12 -16.35 17.52
N LEU A 699 -12.29 -15.87 17.09
CA LEU A 699 -13.13 -15.06 17.98
C LEU A 699 -13.30 -15.85 19.28
N VAL A 700 -13.03 -15.21 20.43
CA VAL A 700 -13.15 -15.89 21.71
C VAL A 700 -14.63 -16.12 21.94
N TYR A 701 -15.02 -17.39 21.82
CA TYR A 701 -16.27 -17.91 22.32
C TYR A 701 -16.09 -18.15 23.81
N ASN A 702 -16.96 -17.58 24.65
CA ASN A 702 -17.11 -18.16 25.98
C ASN A 702 -18.23 -19.19 25.96
N GLU A 703 -17.84 -20.44 25.71
CA GLU A 703 -18.70 -21.63 25.76
C GLU A 703 -19.25 -21.90 27.18
N SER A 704 -18.67 -21.30 28.22
CA SER A 704 -18.97 -21.55 29.64
C SER A 704 -19.42 -20.30 30.41
N TYR A 705 -20.00 -19.29 29.75
CA TYR A 705 -20.36 -18.05 30.47
C TYR A 705 -21.18 -18.28 31.73
N LEU A 706 -22.23 -19.10 31.68
CA LEU A 706 -23.09 -19.34 32.84
C LEU A 706 -22.36 -20.05 33.99
N GLU A 707 -21.31 -20.81 33.70
CA GLU A 707 -20.53 -21.56 34.70
C GLU A 707 -19.41 -20.69 35.32
N GLU A 708 -18.88 -19.73 34.55
CA GLU A 708 -17.80 -18.84 34.97
C GLU A 708 -18.27 -17.44 35.39
N ALA A 709 -19.56 -17.14 35.17
CA ALA A 709 -20.18 -15.87 35.55
C ALA A 709 -19.96 -15.62 37.04
N VAL A 710 -19.37 -14.47 37.34
CA VAL A 710 -19.21 -14.01 38.72
C VAL A 710 -20.30 -13.00 38.97
N LYS A 711 -21.03 -13.18 40.07
CA LYS A 711 -22.11 -12.28 40.48
C LYS A 711 -21.60 -10.83 40.59
N GLY A 712 -22.38 -9.87 40.09
CA GLY A 712 -22.05 -8.45 40.15
C GLY A 712 -21.31 -7.90 38.92
N ILE A 713 -20.54 -6.83 39.15
CA ILE A 713 -19.89 -6.05 38.09
C ILE A 713 -18.36 -6.23 38.08
N GLY A 714 -17.74 -5.74 37.01
CA GLY A 714 -16.33 -5.36 36.96
C GLY A 714 -16.16 -3.89 36.53
N SER A 715 -14.95 -3.37 36.69
CA SER A 715 -14.61 -2.04 36.21
C SER A 715 -13.13 -1.90 35.85
N VAL A 716 -12.83 -1.11 34.82
CA VAL A 716 -11.48 -0.73 34.37
C VAL A 716 -11.46 0.75 34.02
N CYS A 717 -10.32 1.42 34.22
CA CYS A 717 -10.15 2.83 33.84
C CYS A 717 -9.23 2.97 32.63
N GLU A 718 -9.24 4.15 32.00
CA GLU A 718 -8.25 4.53 30.99
C GLU A 718 -6.83 4.19 31.47
N GLY A 719 -6.05 3.51 30.63
CA GLY A 719 -4.71 3.00 30.88
C GLY A 719 -4.65 1.53 31.36
N GLN A 720 -5.77 0.91 31.72
CA GLN A 720 -5.83 -0.51 32.13
C GLN A 720 -6.27 -1.42 30.97
N ALA A 721 -5.36 -2.28 30.49
CA ALA A 721 -5.66 -3.20 29.39
C ALA A 721 -6.38 -4.47 29.86
N ILE A 722 -6.00 -5.04 31.01
CA ILE A 722 -6.66 -6.23 31.60
C ILE A 722 -7.22 -5.97 33.01
N GLY A 723 -6.98 -4.78 33.58
CA GLY A 723 -7.63 -4.30 34.80
C GLY A 723 -6.77 -4.35 36.06
N ASN A 724 -5.54 -4.86 35.98
CA ASN A 724 -4.63 -5.06 37.12
C ASN A 724 -3.47 -4.05 37.11
N GLU A 725 -3.31 -3.30 36.03
CA GLU A 725 -2.28 -2.31 35.85
C GLU A 725 -2.46 -1.16 36.85
N LYS A 726 -1.36 -0.70 37.44
CA LYS A 726 -1.37 0.49 38.30
C LYS A 726 -1.40 1.73 37.42
N VAL A 727 -2.50 2.48 37.48
CA VAL A 727 -2.71 3.68 36.68
C VAL A 727 -3.24 4.79 37.57
N GLU A 728 -2.64 5.97 37.45
CA GLU A 728 -3.16 7.22 37.99
C GLU A 728 -3.86 8.03 36.89
N LEU A 729 -5.12 8.40 37.10
CA LEU A 729 -5.87 9.24 36.18
C LEU A 729 -5.44 10.70 36.36
N ARG A 730 -4.86 11.28 35.30
CA ARG A 730 -4.27 12.63 35.34
C ARG A 730 -5.13 13.66 34.62
N PHE A 731 -5.23 14.86 35.20
CA PHE A 731 -5.96 16.00 34.64
C PHE A 731 -5.12 17.29 34.76
N SER A 732 -5.26 18.18 33.79
CA SER A 732 -4.61 19.49 33.72
C SER A 732 -5.65 20.57 33.41
N SER A 733 -5.59 21.70 34.12
CA SER A 733 -6.52 22.81 33.90
C SER A 733 -6.28 23.59 32.60
N PHE A 734 -5.12 23.41 31.96
CA PHE A 734 -4.87 23.97 30.62
C PHE A 734 -5.57 23.17 29.53
N GLU A 735 -5.50 21.85 29.63
CA GLU A 735 -6.02 20.94 28.61
C GLU A 735 -7.50 20.59 28.82
N ASP A 736 -8.03 20.81 30.03
CA ASP A 736 -9.40 20.48 30.45
C ASP A 736 -9.86 19.08 30.02
N ASN A 737 -8.96 18.10 30.21
CA ASN A 737 -9.16 16.76 29.71
C ASN A 737 -10.30 16.00 30.37
N ILE A 738 -10.77 14.98 29.65
CA ILE A 738 -11.72 13.99 30.14
C ILE A 738 -11.03 12.63 30.18
N ARG A 739 -11.38 11.81 31.18
CA ARG A 739 -10.96 10.39 31.28
C ARG A 739 -12.19 9.48 31.29
N PHE A 740 -11.99 8.20 31.03
CA PHE A 740 -13.07 7.22 31.12
C PHE A 740 -12.84 6.10 32.15
N ILE A 741 -13.94 5.59 32.67
CA ILE A 741 -14.04 4.38 33.47
C ILE A 741 -15.14 3.52 32.86
N ASP A 742 -14.79 2.31 32.43
CA ASP A 742 -15.76 1.33 31.97
C ASP A 742 -16.27 0.52 33.16
N VAL A 743 -17.59 0.39 33.25
CA VAL A 743 -18.29 -0.52 34.15
C VAL A 743 -18.95 -1.60 33.30
N PHE A 744 -18.85 -2.85 33.69
CA PHE A 744 -19.36 -3.96 32.89
C PHE A 744 -19.93 -5.06 33.75
N ASN A 745 -20.88 -5.79 33.20
CA ASN A 745 -21.51 -6.89 33.90
C ASN A 745 -20.66 -8.15 33.83
N LYS A 746 -20.72 -9.00 34.85
CA LYS A 746 -20.03 -10.30 34.89
C LYS A 746 -21.00 -11.49 34.94
N GLU A 747 -22.30 -11.23 34.92
CA GLU A 747 -23.38 -12.21 34.83
C GLU A 747 -24.49 -11.76 33.86
N VAL A 748 -25.49 -12.62 33.59
CA VAL A 748 -26.56 -12.32 32.61
C VAL A 748 -27.44 -11.18 33.10
N GLU A 749 -27.86 -11.24 34.36
CA GLU A 749 -28.79 -10.29 34.96
C GLU A 749 -28.12 -8.94 35.18
N ALA A 750 -28.84 -7.86 34.88
CA ALA A 750 -28.33 -6.52 35.04
C ALA A 750 -28.00 -6.21 36.51
N ASN A 751 -26.82 -5.63 36.74
CA ASN A 751 -26.36 -5.29 38.08
C ASN A 751 -26.33 -3.80 38.34
N ASN A 752 -26.80 -3.42 39.53
CA ASN A 752 -26.74 -2.03 39.98
C ASN A 752 -25.32 -1.67 40.41
N TRP A 753 -24.90 -0.47 40.03
CA TRP A 753 -23.58 0.06 40.35
C TRP A 753 -23.69 1.51 40.83
N THR A 754 -22.69 1.93 41.63
CA THR A 754 -22.50 3.31 42.06
C THR A 754 -21.04 3.71 41.85
N ILE A 755 -20.81 4.98 41.52
CA ILE A 755 -19.49 5.59 41.45
C ILE A 755 -19.47 6.83 42.33
N GLU A 756 -18.46 6.93 43.17
CA GLU A 756 -18.28 8.04 44.09
C GLU A 756 -16.82 8.50 44.12
N SER A 757 -16.60 9.65 44.73
CA SER A 757 -15.27 10.16 45.02
C SER A 757 -15.22 10.69 46.46
N ASP A 758 -14.04 10.67 47.05
CA ASP A 758 -13.73 11.27 48.35
C ASP A 758 -13.68 12.80 48.33
N VAL A 759 -13.94 13.43 47.17
CA VAL A 759 -13.94 14.88 46.95
C VAL A 759 -15.15 15.34 46.11
N ASP A 760 -15.44 16.64 46.13
CA ASP A 760 -16.61 17.23 45.46
C ASP A 760 -16.28 18.01 44.16
N TRP A 761 -15.01 18.01 43.75
CA TRP A 761 -14.52 18.63 42.51
C TRP A 761 -14.41 17.66 41.33
N ILE A 762 -14.77 16.38 41.51
CA ILE A 762 -14.86 15.41 40.41
C ILE A 762 -16.29 15.34 39.89
N ASN A 763 -16.44 15.51 38.58
CA ASN A 763 -17.70 15.39 37.86
C ASN A 763 -17.75 14.05 37.12
N PHE A 764 -18.86 13.33 37.27
CA PHE A 764 -19.15 12.09 36.55
C PHE A 764 -20.28 12.31 35.56
N SER A 765 -20.22 11.67 34.39
CA SER A 765 -21.36 11.63 33.45
C SER A 765 -22.59 10.97 34.07
N LYS A 766 -22.40 10.03 35.01
CA LYS A 766 -23.44 9.34 35.77
C LYS A 766 -22.87 8.83 37.09
N LYS A 767 -23.64 8.90 38.19
CA LYS A 767 -23.21 8.52 39.54
C LYS A 767 -23.68 7.13 40.01
N SER A 768 -24.72 6.61 39.37
CA SER A 768 -25.29 5.30 39.65
C SER A 768 -26.09 4.82 38.46
N GLY A 769 -26.21 3.51 38.29
CA GLY A 769 -26.97 2.93 37.20
C GLY A 769 -27.16 1.44 37.37
N SER A 770 -27.69 0.82 36.31
CA SER A 770 -27.72 -0.63 36.14
C SER A 770 -27.00 -0.96 34.83
N VAL A 771 -26.18 -2.01 34.83
CA VAL A 771 -25.42 -2.46 33.66
C VAL A 771 -25.77 -3.90 33.34
N SER A 772 -26.26 -4.14 32.13
CA SER A 772 -26.50 -5.50 31.59
C SER A 772 -25.29 -6.01 30.79
N ILE A 773 -24.61 -5.11 30.07
CA ILE A 773 -23.49 -5.44 29.17
C ILE A 773 -22.26 -4.63 29.59
N GLU A 774 -22.18 -3.37 29.16
CA GLU A 774 -21.12 -2.43 29.50
C GLU A 774 -21.63 -0.98 29.45
N GLU A 775 -21.02 -0.11 30.23
CA GLU A 775 -21.29 1.32 30.27
C GLU A 775 -19.98 2.08 30.48
N ARG A 776 -19.68 3.03 29.59
CA ARG A 776 -18.54 3.93 29.72
C ARG A 776 -18.95 5.21 30.47
N LEU A 777 -18.25 5.50 31.56
CA LEU A 777 -18.43 6.69 32.38
C LEU A 777 -17.31 7.69 32.11
N TYR A 778 -17.66 8.96 31.91
CA TYR A 778 -16.68 10.02 31.76
C TYR A 778 -16.45 10.77 33.07
N VAL A 779 -15.19 11.07 33.33
CA VAL A 779 -14.70 11.78 34.50
C VAL A 779 -14.07 13.10 34.03
N SER A 780 -14.46 14.20 34.66
CA SER A 780 -13.95 15.55 34.41
C SER A 780 -13.78 16.32 35.73
N ILE A 781 -13.07 17.45 35.70
CA ILE A 781 -12.75 18.22 36.89
C ILE A 781 -13.56 19.52 36.91
N ASN A 782 -14.11 19.87 38.07
CA ASN A 782 -14.60 21.20 38.36
C ASN A 782 -13.45 22.05 38.93
N TRP A 783 -12.79 22.81 38.06
CA TRP A 783 -11.62 23.61 38.43
C TRP A 783 -11.91 24.72 39.45
N ASP A 784 -13.15 25.18 39.61
CA ASP A 784 -13.50 26.20 40.61
C ASP A 784 -13.41 25.68 42.05
N LYS A 785 -13.50 24.36 42.21
CA LYS A 785 -13.47 23.68 43.51
C LYS A 785 -12.10 23.07 43.85
N THR A 786 -11.13 23.15 42.94
CA THR A 786 -9.76 22.69 43.20
C THR A 786 -8.87 23.83 43.69
N LYS A 787 -7.82 23.47 44.42
CA LYS A 787 -6.76 24.41 44.84
C LYS A 787 -5.73 24.53 43.71
N THR A 788 -5.10 25.70 43.57
CA THR A 788 -3.92 25.85 42.70
C THR A 788 -2.84 24.84 43.11
N GLY A 789 -2.19 24.21 42.13
CA GLY A 789 -1.22 23.12 42.31
C GLY A 789 -1.85 21.73 42.20
N GLU A 790 -1.19 20.74 42.80
CA GLU A 790 -1.63 19.33 42.75
C GLU A 790 -2.82 19.07 43.70
N ASN A 791 -3.86 18.43 43.17
CA ASN A 791 -5.00 17.91 43.93
C ASN A 791 -5.07 16.39 43.72
N LYS A 792 -5.24 15.63 44.81
CA LYS A 792 -5.33 14.16 44.78
C LYS A 792 -6.70 13.72 45.26
N ALA A 793 -7.21 12.66 44.65
CA ALA A 793 -8.49 12.06 45.01
C ALA A 793 -8.50 10.56 44.69
N THR A 794 -9.53 9.89 45.20
CA THR A 794 -9.87 8.52 44.89
C THR A 794 -11.27 8.47 44.30
N ILE A 795 -11.42 7.74 43.20
CA ILE A 795 -12.73 7.36 42.64
C ILE A 795 -12.97 5.90 43.01
N THR A 796 -14.16 5.56 43.50
CA THR A 796 -14.52 4.18 43.85
C THR A 796 -15.79 3.75 43.13
N VAL A 797 -15.74 2.61 42.45
CA VAL A 797 -16.89 1.94 41.82
C VAL A 797 -17.29 0.75 42.69
N LYS A 798 -18.60 0.63 42.99
CA LYS A 798 -19.17 -0.42 43.85
C LYS A 798 -20.44 -1.02 43.27
N ASP A 799 -20.75 -2.26 43.65
CA ASP A 799 -22.07 -2.87 43.47
C ASP A 799 -22.68 -3.36 44.79
N THR A 800 -23.88 -3.93 44.71
CA THR A 800 -24.60 -4.52 45.85
C THR A 800 -24.13 -5.93 46.21
N HIS A 801 -23.23 -6.52 45.42
CA HIS A 801 -22.72 -7.89 45.57
C HIS A 801 -21.32 -7.94 46.20
N GLY A 802 -20.78 -6.79 46.60
CA GLY A 802 -19.51 -6.66 47.31
C GLY A 802 -18.32 -6.32 46.43
N PHE A 803 -18.52 -6.08 45.12
CA PHE A 803 -17.48 -5.51 44.28
C PHE A 803 -17.14 -4.09 44.73
N SER A 804 -15.85 -3.79 44.86
CA SER A 804 -15.34 -2.45 45.13
C SER A 804 -13.97 -2.30 44.50
N LYS A 805 -13.82 -1.33 43.59
CA LYS A 805 -12.53 -1.02 42.96
C LYS A 805 -12.27 0.48 42.97
N SER A 806 -11.05 0.87 43.34
CA SER A 806 -10.63 2.27 43.49
C SER A 806 -9.57 2.66 42.47
N TYR A 807 -9.64 3.91 42.01
CA TYR A 807 -8.74 4.53 41.04
C TYR A 807 -8.19 5.83 41.62
N THR A 808 -6.87 6.03 41.55
CA THR A 808 -6.23 7.26 42.03
C THR A 808 -6.28 8.34 40.97
N VAL A 809 -6.56 9.57 41.40
CA VAL A 809 -6.68 10.75 40.54
C VAL A 809 -5.67 11.81 40.96
N LYS A 810 -5.02 12.42 39.98
CA LYS A 810 -4.18 13.62 40.13
C LYS A 810 -4.69 14.72 39.19
N ALA A 811 -5.13 15.85 39.75
CA ALA A 811 -5.56 17.02 38.99
C ALA A 811 -4.68 18.23 39.32
N THR A 812 -4.00 18.78 38.32
CA THR A 812 -3.13 19.95 38.47
C THR A 812 -3.84 21.21 37.96
N LYS A 813 -4.10 22.16 38.86
CA LYS A 813 -4.65 23.48 38.51
C LYS A 813 -3.53 24.51 38.43
N TYR A 814 -3.42 25.17 37.29
CA TYR A 814 -2.39 26.17 37.04
C TYR A 814 -2.89 27.58 37.36
N ASP A 815 -2.02 28.36 37.99
CA ASP A 815 -2.10 29.82 38.08
C ASP A 815 -0.92 30.43 37.33
N LEU A 816 -0.79 30.03 36.07
CA LEU A 816 0.29 30.43 35.17
C LEU A 816 -0.32 31.05 33.92
N LYS A 817 0.17 32.23 33.54
CA LYS A 817 -0.06 32.75 32.19
C LYS A 817 1.12 32.34 31.32
N LEU A 818 0.84 31.51 30.31
CA LEU A 818 1.88 31.06 29.39
C LEU A 818 2.44 32.22 28.55
N LYS A 819 3.74 32.16 28.32
CA LYS A 819 4.44 33.02 27.36
C LYS A 819 3.84 32.77 25.98
N GLU A 820 3.80 33.81 25.15
CA GLU A 820 3.33 33.67 23.78
C GLU A 820 4.18 32.64 23.00
N LYS A 821 3.51 31.87 22.14
CA LYS A 821 4.11 30.79 21.34
C LYS A 821 4.89 29.76 22.17
N SER A 822 4.27 29.24 23.23
CA SER A 822 4.87 28.22 24.09
C SER A 822 3.94 27.05 24.39
N TYR A 823 4.57 25.92 24.68
CA TYR A 823 3.95 24.71 25.20
C TYR A 823 4.06 24.65 26.73
N ILE A 824 3.19 23.87 27.36
CA ILE A 824 3.31 23.49 28.76
C ILE A 824 3.28 21.96 28.91
N GLU A 825 4.04 21.46 29.87
CA GLU A 825 3.89 20.10 30.37
C GLU A 825 2.44 19.85 30.85
N GLY A 826 1.81 18.80 30.34
CA GLY A 826 0.44 18.43 30.69
C GLY A 826 0.31 16.93 30.84
N ASN A 827 -0.24 16.45 31.96
CA ASN A 827 -0.38 15.02 32.26
C ASN A 827 0.94 14.22 32.13
N ASN A 828 2.09 14.87 32.40
CA ASN A 828 3.44 14.32 32.24
C ASN A 828 3.87 14.08 30.78
N PHE A 829 3.23 14.76 29.83
CA PHE A 829 3.62 14.79 28.43
C PHE A 829 3.96 16.21 27.98
N ILE A 830 4.94 16.31 27.08
CA ILE A 830 5.13 17.44 26.18
C ILE A 830 5.16 16.85 24.77
N ALA A 831 4.09 17.08 24.03
CA ALA A 831 3.90 16.64 22.65
C ALA A 831 3.83 17.86 21.74
N ILE A 832 4.75 17.95 20.79
CA ILE A 832 5.00 19.13 19.95
C ILE A 832 4.91 18.69 18.48
N GLU A 833 4.00 19.29 17.70
CA GLU A 833 3.98 19.12 16.25
C GLU A 833 5.05 20.02 15.59
N ALA A 834 5.74 19.51 14.57
CA ALA A 834 6.97 20.15 14.06
C ALA A 834 6.72 21.53 13.40
N GLU A 835 5.55 21.75 12.82
CA GLU A 835 5.18 23.04 12.21
C GLU A 835 4.93 24.14 13.23
N ASN A 836 4.65 23.78 14.48
CA ASN A 836 4.29 24.70 15.56
C ASN A 836 5.55 25.16 16.32
N TYR A 837 6.53 25.68 15.61
CA TYR A 837 7.76 26.22 16.21
C TYR A 837 7.57 27.64 16.76
N THR A 838 8.28 27.96 17.84
CA THR A 838 8.36 29.33 18.38
C THR A 838 9.19 30.21 17.45
N SER A 839 10.32 29.70 16.96
CA SER A 839 11.21 30.40 16.03
C SER A 839 11.86 29.41 15.05
N LYS A 840 12.26 29.91 13.88
CA LYS A 840 12.95 29.15 12.82
C LYS A 840 14.14 29.97 12.33
N GLN A 841 15.27 29.30 12.16
CA GLN A 841 16.47 29.85 11.53
C GLN A 841 16.94 28.90 10.43
N ASP A 842 17.00 29.40 9.20
CA ASP A 842 17.60 28.65 8.09
C ASP A 842 19.14 28.73 8.16
N GLY A 843 19.80 27.71 7.60
CA GLY A 843 21.25 27.68 7.45
C GLY A 843 21.70 28.50 6.24
N LYS A 844 23.01 28.49 5.95
CA LYS A 844 23.56 29.23 4.80
C LYS A 844 22.99 28.74 3.46
N GLU A 845 22.84 27.42 3.32
CA GLU A 845 22.35 26.76 2.09
C GLU A 845 21.11 25.90 2.35
N ALA A 846 20.87 25.53 3.60
CA ALA A 846 19.81 24.60 3.98
C ALA A 846 18.61 25.34 4.56
N LYS A 847 17.41 24.93 4.19
CA LYS A 847 16.16 25.57 4.59
C LYS A 847 15.17 24.58 5.19
N TRP A 848 14.48 25.01 6.25
CA TRP A 848 13.33 24.29 6.77
C TRP A 848 12.09 24.61 5.95
N GLU A 849 11.50 23.58 5.38
CA GLU A 849 10.37 23.66 4.47
C GLU A 849 9.19 22.83 4.99
N GLN A 850 8.01 23.43 5.02
CA GLN A 850 6.78 22.75 5.41
C GLN A 850 6.18 21.97 4.24
N PHE A 851 5.76 20.74 4.53
CA PHE A 851 5.02 19.84 3.66
C PHE A 851 3.65 19.61 4.29
N GLU A 852 2.62 20.23 3.72
CA GLU A 852 1.27 20.21 4.26
C GLU A 852 0.61 18.85 4.07
N ASN A 853 -0.21 18.43 5.04
CA ASN A 853 -0.96 17.18 5.01
C ASN A 853 -0.07 15.95 4.81
N PHE A 854 1.14 15.97 5.38
CA PHE A 854 2.12 14.91 5.26
C PHE A 854 2.69 14.58 6.63
N GLY A 855 2.27 13.45 7.22
CA GLY A 855 2.60 13.14 8.60
C GLY A 855 1.55 12.27 9.28
N TYR A 856 1.63 12.15 10.61
CA TYR A 856 0.52 11.65 11.43
C TYR A 856 -0.53 12.74 11.68
N HIS A 857 -0.09 13.98 11.82
CA HIS A 857 -0.93 15.14 12.09
C HIS A 857 -0.44 16.31 11.24
N GLY A 858 -1.37 17.13 10.73
CA GLY A 858 -1.04 18.41 10.11
C GLY A 858 0.04 18.32 9.03
N SER A 859 1.20 18.90 9.31
CA SER A 859 2.32 19.03 8.38
C SER A 859 3.62 18.43 8.92
N SER A 860 4.51 18.02 8.04
CA SER A 860 5.90 17.74 8.39
C SER A 860 6.82 18.87 7.96
N ILE A 861 7.95 19.01 8.65
CA ILE A 861 8.99 19.98 8.30
C ILE A 861 10.24 19.23 7.81
N PHE A 862 10.67 19.53 6.60
CA PHE A 862 11.86 18.95 5.98
C PHE A 862 13.00 19.96 5.96
N ILE A 863 14.20 19.51 6.27
CA ILE A 863 15.41 20.28 5.95
C ILE A 863 15.83 19.96 4.52
N LYS A 864 15.87 20.96 3.63
CA LYS A 864 16.22 20.83 2.22
C LYS A 864 17.46 21.64 1.88
N GLY A 865 18.30 21.13 0.98
CA GLY A 865 19.56 21.76 0.58
C GLY A 865 20.66 21.73 1.65
N GLY A 866 21.87 22.14 1.25
CA GLY A 866 23.06 22.26 2.11
C GLY A 866 23.77 20.95 2.47
N ASN A 867 25.00 21.09 2.93
CA ASN A 867 25.89 19.99 3.31
C ASN A 867 25.64 19.47 4.72
N LYS A 868 26.22 18.30 5.04
CA LYS A 868 26.17 17.73 6.39
C LYS A 868 26.89 18.65 7.39
N VAL A 869 26.30 18.89 8.56
CA VAL A 869 26.88 19.72 9.65
C VAL A 869 27.15 18.85 10.89
N GLU A 870 28.42 18.61 11.20
CA GLU A 870 28.83 17.76 12.35
C GLU A 870 29.62 18.50 13.42
N LYS A 871 30.08 19.73 13.14
CA LYS A 871 30.89 20.56 14.03
C LYS A 871 30.23 21.90 14.23
N GLU A 872 30.26 22.39 15.48
CA GLU A 872 29.66 23.68 15.86
C GLU A 872 28.21 23.76 15.37
N ILE A 873 27.45 22.68 15.58
CA ILE A 873 26.07 22.50 15.09
C ILE A 873 25.22 23.71 15.49
N GLU A 874 25.39 24.20 16.71
CA GLU A 874 24.66 25.33 17.27
C GLU A 874 24.76 26.61 16.41
N SER A 875 25.93 26.82 15.77
CA SER A 875 26.24 28.03 15.01
C SER A 875 26.09 27.86 13.50
N ASN A 876 26.28 26.64 12.99
CA ASN A 876 26.40 26.39 11.55
C ASN A 876 25.19 25.67 10.92
N SER A 877 24.22 25.22 11.72
CA SER A 877 23.06 24.47 11.23
C SER A 877 21.80 25.34 11.11
N ALA A 878 20.91 24.97 10.20
CA ALA A 878 19.51 25.40 10.28
C ALA A 878 18.88 24.81 11.55
N ARG A 879 17.99 25.55 12.23
CA ARG A 879 17.32 25.07 13.45
C ARG A 879 15.88 25.55 13.63
N LEU A 880 15.11 24.74 14.34
CA LEU A 880 13.78 25.07 14.87
C LEU A 880 13.86 25.16 16.39
N GLU A 881 13.16 26.12 16.98
CA GLU A 881 13.14 26.34 18.42
C GLU A 881 11.71 26.30 18.96
N TYR A 882 11.52 25.62 20.09
CA TYR A 882 10.24 25.45 20.78
C TYR A 882 10.39 25.87 22.24
N SER A 883 9.63 26.88 22.64
CA SER A 883 9.55 27.34 24.03
C SER A 883 8.60 26.43 24.80
N VAL A 884 9.08 25.82 25.88
CA VAL A 884 8.30 24.85 26.67
C VAL A 884 8.43 25.16 28.15
N TYR A 885 7.33 25.09 28.90
CA TYR A 885 7.33 25.18 30.34
C TYR A 885 7.29 23.77 30.97
N PHE A 886 8.36 23.39 31.68
CA PHE A 886 8.46 22.16 32.46
C PHE A 886 8.07 22.40 33.92
N GLU A 887 7.27 21.51 34.48
CA GLU A 887 6.99 21.45 35.92
C GLU A 887 7.94 20.52 36.64
N ASN A 888 8.21 19.38 36.03
CA ASN A 888 9.02 18.35 36.62
C ASN A 888 10.49 18.56 36.25
N THR A 889 11.37 18.25 37.20
CA THR A 889 12.82 18.17 36.99
C THR A 889 13.27 16.72 36.94
N GLY A 890 14.28 16.41 36.12
CA GLY A 890 14.84 15.07 36.01
C GLY A 890 15.32 14.77 34.60
N THR A 891 15.76 13.53 34.39
CA THR A 891 16.08 13.01 33.06
C THR A 891 14.85 12.35 32.46
N PHE A 892 14.37 12.88 31.34
CA PHE A 892 13.12 12.48 30.72
C PHE A 892 13.33 11.76 29.41
N PHE A 893 12.49 10.74 29.17
CA PHE A 893 12.48 9.98 27.94
C PHE A 893 11.81 10.78 26.82
N GLY A 894 12.44 10.83 25.65
CA GLY A 894 11.91 11.48 24.47
C GLY A 894 11.88 10.59 23.24
N GLN A 895 10.97 10.91 22.31
CA GLN A 895 10.89 10.32 20.97
C GLN A 895 10.75 11.43 19.93
N LEU A 896 11.69 11.47 18.98
CA LEU A 896 11.57 12.28 17.77
C LEU A 896 10.94 11.43 16.67
N TYR A 897 9.86 11.94 16.09
CA TYR A 897 9.13 11.30 15.00
C TYR A 897 9.65 11.86 13.67
N ARG A 898 10.26 10.97 12.89
CA ARG A 898 10.88 11.27 11.60
C ARG A 898 10.09 10.57 10.50
N ILE A 899 9.80 11.27 9.41
CA ILE A 899 9.31 10.63 8.19
C ILE A 899 10.34 9.58 7.76
N PRO A 900 9.97 8.30 7.55
CA PRO A 900 10.94 7.24 7.28
C PRO A 900 11.66 7.45 5.95
N THR A 901 12.80 8.15 5.93
CA THR A 901 13.59 8.35 4.71
C THR A 901 14.90 7.57 4.79
N LEU A 902 15.27 6.88 3.70
CA LEU A 902 16.54 6.19 3.55
C LEU A 902 17.63 7.10 2.97
N ASN A 903 18.88 6.68 3.18
CA ASN A 903 20.07 7.32 2.62
C ASN A 903 21.17 6.25 2.53
N GLU A 904 20.95 5.26 1.67
CA GLU A 904 21.88 4.17 1.41
C GLU A 904 23.10 4.62 0.61
N GLY A 905 24.11 3.75 0.54
CA GLY A 905 25.39 4.04 -0.09
C GLY A 905 26.50 4.43 0.89
N LYS A 906 27.71 4.56 0.33
CA LYS A 906 28.97 4.71 1.08
C LYS A 906 29.06 6.09 1.76
N GLY A 907 29.34 6.11 3.06
CA GLY A 907 29.53 7.33 3.84
C GLY A 907 28.27 8.15 4.12
N LYS A 908 27.09 7.61 3.81
CA LYS A 908 25.79 8.28 4.04
C LYS A 908 25.23 7.95 5.43
N THR A 909 24.48 8.89 5.99
CA THR A 909 23.87 8.81 7.32
C THR A 909 22.47 9.45 7.31
N CYS A 910 21.66 9.13 8.31
CA CYS A 910 20.36 9.74 8.55
C CYS A 910 20.36 10.38 9.94
N GLU A 911 21.01 11.54 10.07
CA GLU A 911 21.24 12.19 11.37
C GLU A 911 20.54 13.54 11.47
N ILE A 912 20.08 13.84 12.68
CA ILE A 912 19.48 15.10 13.12
C ILE A 912 19.86 15.33 14.58
N ALA A 913 19.93 16.57 15.07
CA ALA A 913 20.29 16.82 16.46
C ALA A 913 19.18 17.47 17.27
N VAL A 914 19.06 17.09 18.54
CA VAL A 914 18.14 17.67 19.52
C VAL A 914 18.94 18.31 20.66
N GLY A 915 18.57 19.50 21.10
CA GLY A 915 19.19 20.17 22.24
C GLY A 915 18.17 20.80 23.19
N LEU A 916 18.59 21.01 24.43
CA LEU A 916 17.85 21.73 25.45
C LEU A 916 18.67 22.95 25.89
N ASP A 917 18.08 24.13 25.83
CA ASP A 917 18.71 25.40 26.20
C ASP A 917 20.08 25.61 25.53
N ASN A 918 21.14 25.67 26.33
CA ASN A 918 22.52 25.87 25.90
C ASN A 918 23.38 24.61 26.09
N GLU A 919 22.74 23.45 26.34
CA GLU A 919 23.43 22.18 26.38
C GLU A 919 23.92 21.78 24.99
N LYS A 920 24.98 20.95 24.97
CA LYS A 920 25.51 20.40 23.73
C LYS A 920 24.43 19.54 23.04
N PRO A 921 24.10 19.81 21.75
CA PRO A 921 23.11 19.02 21.03
C PRO A 921 23.49 17.54 20.94
N GLN A 922 22.50 16.69 21.12
CA GLN A 922 22.61 15.25 20.96
C GLN A 922 22.29 14.87 19.52
N ILE A 923 23.24 14.23 18.83
CA ILE A 923 23.01 13.68 17.50
C ILE A 923 22.18 12.40 17.63
N LEU A 924 21.05 12.38 16.94
CA LEU A 924 20.14 11.25 16.79
C LEU A 924 20.33 10.64 15.41
N THR A 925 20.68 9.35 15.38
CA THR A 925 20.88 8.59 14.15
C THR A 925 19.65 7.73 13.86
N GLY A 926 18.96 8.00 12.76
CA GLY A 926 17.88 7.18 12.22
C GLY A 926 18.39 6.02 11.37
N VAL A 927 17.46 5.15 10.99
CA VAL A 927 17.68 4.05 10.05
C VAL A 927 18.03 4.63 8.67
N ARG A 928 19.13 4.17 8.09
CA ARG A 928 19.62 4.63 6.78
C ARG A 928 19.44 3.61 5.66
N LYS A 929 19.27 2.33 5.97
CA LYS A 929 19.20 1.22 5.01
C LYS A 929 18.03 0.27 5.28
N LYS A 930 17.46 -0.29 4.21
CA LYS A 930 16.40 -1.31 4.27
C LYS A 930 16.85 -2.50 5.12
N GLY A 931 15.99 -2.92 6.04
CA GLY A 931 16.26 -4.03 6.97
C GLY A 931 17.22 -3.74 8.13
N GLN A 932 17.70 -2.50 8.29
CA GLN A 932 18.52 -2.13 9.45
C GLN A 932 17.72 -2.25 10.75
N ARG A 933 18.41 -2.66 11.81
CA ARG A 933 17.93 -2.62 13.19
C ARG A 933 18.85 -1.73 14.00
N MET A 934 18.28 -0.91 14.86
CA MET A 934 18.95 0.05 15.71
C MET A 934 18.63 -0.25 17.17
N SER A 935 19.59 0.05 18.05
CA SER A 935 19.45 -0.06 19.49
C SER A 935 20.16 1.10 20.17
N LYS A 936 19.53 1.69 21.18
CA LYS A 936 20.14 2.75 22.01
C LYS A 936 19.91 2.44 23.47
N LYS A 937 21.00 2.45 24.25
CA LYS A 937 20.94 2.33 25.70
C LYS A 937 20.64 3.70 26.30
N LEU A 938 19.57 3.77 27.09
CA LEU A 938 19.09 4.92 27.84
C LEU A 938 19.14 4.61 29.35
N THR A 939 18.87 5.61 30.20
CA THR A 939 18.91 5.47 31.67
C THR A 939 17.97 4.36 32.17
N GLY A 940 16.82 4.18 31.51
CA GLY A 940 15.81 3.16 31.87
C GLY A 940 15.83 1.87 31.03
N GLY A 941 16.90 1.57 30.28
CA GLY A 941 17.01 0.34 29.47
C GLY A 941 17.37 0.60 28.01
N SER A 942 17.31 -0.44 27.17
CA SER A 942 17.58 -0.32 25.73
C SER A 942 16.29 -0.15 24.94
N GLU A 943 16.29 0.81 24.02
CA GLU A 943 15.23 1.01 23.03
C GLU A 943 15.68 0.47 21.68
N ASN A 944 14.78 -0.19 20.97
CA ASN A 944 15.06 -0.76 19.65
C ASN A 944 14.04 -0.27 18.62
N TRP A 945 14.51 -0.02 17.40
CA TRP A 945 13.68 0.29 16.25
C TRP A 945 14.32 -0.26 14.98
N SER A 946 13.57 -0.38 13.90
CA SER A 946 14.02 -1.02 12.66
C SER A 946 13.34 -0.40 11.47
N TRP A 947 13.91 -0.59 10.27
CA TRP A 947 13.24 -0.18 9.03
C TRP A 947 11.83 -0.77 8.96
N GLU A 948 11.73 -2.09 9.17
CA GLU A 948 10.47 -2.87 9.13
C GLU A 948 9.37 -2.28 10.00
N ASN A 949 9.71 -1.83 11.20
CA ASN A 949 8.74 -1.24 12.12
C ASN A 949 8.33 0.17 11.68
N ASN A 950 9.27 0.91 11.09
CA ASN A 950 9.04 2.28 10.65
C ASN A 950 8.06 2.32 9.49
N ILE A 951 8.21 1.46 8.46
CA ILE A 951 7.25 1.45 7.35
C ILE A 951 5.89 0.84 7.74
N LEU A 952 5.87 -0.18 8.61
CA LEU A 952 4.61 -0.73 9.13
C LEU A 952 3.83 0.23 10.06
N SER A 953 4.48 1.30 10.52
CA SER A 953 3.86 2.37 11.30
C SER A 953 3.78 3.68 10.50
N GLY A 954 4.33 3.76 9.29
CA GLY A 954 4.46 5.02 8.53
C GLY A 954 5.31 6.12 9.18
N MET A 955 6.12 5.79 10.21
CA MET A 955 6.89 6.74 11.02
C MET A 955 8.08 6.09 11.73
N GLU A 956 9.23 6.77 11.77
CA GLU A 956 10.36 6.37 12.60
C GLU A 956 10.36 7.13 13.93
N LYS A 957 10.41 6.39 15.05
CA LYS A 957 10.41 6.96 16.40
C LYS A 957 11.79 6.81 17.03
N ILE A 958 12.62 7.86 16.94
CA ILE A 958 14.00 7.85 17.42
C ILE A 958 14.06 8.24 18.90
N PRO A 959 14.56 7.36 19.80
CA PRO A 959 14.55 7.61 21.23
C PRO A 959 15.73 8.49 21.69
N PHE A 960 15.49 9.37 22.66
CA PHE A 960 16.51 10.22 23.29
C PHE A 960 16.17 10.50 24.76
N GLU A 961 17.08 11.19 25.46
CA GLU A 961 16.85 11.69 26.82
C GLU A 961 17.23 13.18 26.89
N ILE A 962 16.51 13.95 27.69
CA ILE A 962 16.90 15.32 28.06
C ILE A 962 16.91 15.46 29.58
N THR A 963 17.79 16.29 30.11
CA THR A 963 17.87 16.54 31.56
C THR A 963 17.38 17.95 31.86
N VAL A 964 16.36 18.05 32.70
CA VAL A 964 15.76 19.32 33.14
C VAL A 964 16.14 19.52 34.60
N ASP A 965 17.12 20.40 34.86
CA ASP A 965 17.65 20.64 36.21
C ASP A 965 16.76 21.52 37.07
N LYS A 966 15.91 22.34 36.46
CA LYS A 966 15.02 23.30 37.14
C LYS A 966 13.68 23.34 36.43
N ALA A 967 12.60 23.47 37.18
CA ALA A 967 11.29 23.75 36.60
C ALA A 967 11.26 25.18 36.03
N GLY A 968 10.44 25.40 35.00
CA GLY A 968 10.28 26.69 34.34
C GLY A 968 10.35 26.61 32.81
N TYR A 969 10.64 27.75 32.18
CA TYR A 969 10.79 27.81 30.72
C TYR A 969 12.15 27.29 30.26
N HIS A 970 12.08 26.42 29.26
CA HIS A 970 13.21 25.89 28.51
C HIS A 970 12.98 26.07 27.01
N THR A 971 14.05 25.98 26.24
CA THR A 971 14.00 25.98 24.77
C THR A 971 14.49 24.65 24.24
N ILE A 972 13.60 23.87 23.64
CA ILE A 972 13.97 22.69 22.87
C ILE A 972 14.37 23.15 21.47
N LYS A 973 15.47 22.61 20.95
CA LYS A 973 16.01 22.97 19.64
C LYS A 973 16.21 21.72 18.80
N ILE A 974 15.75 21.76 17.55
CA ILE A 974 16.03 20.73 16.55
C ILE A 974 16.97 21.33 15.51
N TYR A 975 18.13 20.71 15.30
CA TYR A 975 19.18 21.20 14.43
C TYR A 975 19.39 20.27 13.24
N GLN A 976 19.68 20.86 12.09
CA GLN A 976 20.16 20.13 10.93
C GLN A 976 21.49 19.42 11.24
N VAL A 977 21.57 18.15 10.86
CA VAL A 977 22.85 17.44 10.67
C VAL A 977 22.93 16.99 9.21
N ASN A 978 22.05 16.09 8.77
CA ASN A 978 21.87 15.79 7.35
C ASN A 978 20.76 16.67 6.73
N SER A 979 20.82 16.86 5.41
CA SER A 979 19.71 17.37 4.60
C SER A 979 18.77 16.23 4.17
N GLY A 980 17.58 16.55 3.68
CA GLY A 980 16.56 15.59 3.26
C GLY A 980 15.81 14.91 4.41
N ILE A 981 16.00 15.37 5.65
CA ILE A 981 15.38 14.79 6.84
C ILE A 981 14.04 15.49 7.10
N GLY A 982 12.94 14.72 7.13
CA GLY A 982 11.61 15.17 7.51
C GLY A 982 11.28 14.84 8.96
N ILE A 983 10.83 15.83 9.74
CA ILE A 983 10.31 15.65 11.10
C ILE A 983 8.81 15.92 11.12
N ASP A 984 8.09 15.09 11.87
CA ASP A 984 6.64 15.19 12.06
C ASP A 984 6.35 15.82 13.43
N ARG A 985 6.98 15.30 14.48
CA ARG A 985 6.72 15.72 15.86
C ARG A 985 7.77 15.27 16.87
N LEU A 986 7.64 15.75 18.09
CA LEU A 986 8.44 15.36 19.25
C LEU A 986 7.52 15.03 20.43
N VAL A 987 7.84 13.97 21.19
CA VAL A 987 7.15 13.66 22.45
C VAL A 987 8.16 13.43 23.57
N ILE A 988 7.98 14.10 24.70
CA ILE A 988 8.76 13.92 25.94
C ILE A 988 7.82 13.44 27.05
N CYS A 989 8.24 12.40 27.76
CA CYS A 989 7.53 11.80 28.88
C CYS A 989 8.28 12.10 30.18
N THR A 990 7.63 12.79 31.11
CA THR A 990 8.28 13.27 32.34
C THR A 990 8.18 12.30 33.52
N ASP A 991 7.60 11.12 33.31
CA ASP A 991 7.60 10.02 34.26
C ASP A 991 7.45 8.63 33.61
N ASP A 992 7.54 7.58 34.42
CA ASP A 992 7.46 6.19 33.95
C ASP A 992 6.07 5.81 33.44
N GLN A 993 4.99 6.33 34.03
CA GLN A 993 3.63 6.04 33.55
C GLN A 993 3.43 6.60 32.14
N ALA A 994 3.81 7.87 31.91
CA ALA A 994 3.75 8.51 30.60
C ALA A 994 4.61 7.77 29.57
N LYS A 995 5.83 7.37 29.94
CA LYS A 995 6.71 6.57 29.08
C LYS A 995 6.07 5.25 28.67
N MET A 996 5.43 4.53 29.59
CA MET A 996 4.77 3.26 29.27
C MET A 996 3.53 3.45 28.39
N THR A 997 2.71 4.47 28.66
CA THR A 997 1.56 4.85 27.82
C THR A 997 2.00 5.22 26.41
N GLN A 998 3.04 6.04 26.27
CA GLN A 998 3.61 6.44 24.97
C GLN A 998 4.10 5.25 24.14
N LYS A 999 4.70 4.24 24.79
CA LYS A 999 5.17 3.03 24.10
C LYS A 999 4.05 2.12 23.61
N ARG A 1000 2.88 2.15 24.25
CA ARG A 1000 1.72 1.34 23.88
C ARG A 1000 0.93 1.94 22.72
N GLY A 1001 0.92 3.27 22.58
CA GLY A 1001 0.24 3.96 21.48
C GLY A 1001 0.93 3.83 20.12
N LEU A 1002 0.13 3.79 19.05
CA LEU A 1002 0.65 3.75 17.68
C LEU A 1002 1.02 5.15 17.18
N ILE A 1003 0.17 6.15 17.40
CA ILE A 1003 0.47 7.55 17.06
C ILE A 1003 1.02 8.29 18.29
N GLY A 1004 0.61 7.89 19.49
CA GLY A 1004 1.14 8.40 20.77
C GLY A 1004 0.29 9.53 21.34
N ALA A 1005 0.87 10.31 22.26
CA ALA A 1005 0.17 11.39 22.93
C ALA A 1005 -0.37 12.44 21.92
N PRO A 1006 -1.61 12.95 22.09
CA PRO A 1006 -2.07 14.13 21.36
C PRO A 1006 -1.15 15.34 21.60
N GLU A 1007 -1.20 16.35 20.74
CA GLU A 1007 -0.45 17.61 20.96
C GLU A 1007 -0.78 18.20 22.35
N SER A 1008 0.27 18.59 23.07
CA SER A 1008 0.14 19.23 24.38
C SER A 1008 -0.44 20.63 24.22
N TYR A 1009 -1.07 21.15 25.28
CA TYR A 1009 -1.56 22.52 25.27
C TYR A 1009 -0.47 23.51 24.88
N ASN A 1010 -0.82 24.40 23.95
CA ASN A 1010 0.01 25.49 23.50
C ASN A 1010 -0.85 26.70 23.14
N ASN A 1011 -0.22 27.87 23.05
CA ASN A 1011 -0.85 29.10 22.56
C ASN A 1011 -0.26 29.59 21.22
N ILE A 1012 0.21 28.64 20.40
CA ILE A 1012 0.70 28.87 19.03
C ILE A 1012 -0.47 28.72 18.05
N THR A 1013 -1.25 27.65 18.24
CA THR A 1013 -2.46 27.33 17.49
C THR A 1013 -3.68 27.34 18.41
N GLU A 1014 -4.87 27.22 17.82
CA GLU A 1014 -6.10 27.01 18.60
C GLU A 1014 -6.10 25.57 19.15
N TYR A 1015 -5.85 25.44 20.47
CA TYR A 1015 -5.85 24.14 21.12
C TYR A 1015 -7.22 23.46 21.01
N THR A 1016 -7.23 22.24 20.46
CA THR A 1016 -8.44 21.42 20.35
C THR A 1016 -8.35 20.25 21.34
N PRO A 1017 -9.16 20.23 22.41
CA PRO A 1017 -9.19 19.13 23.36
C PRO A 1017 -9.57 17.80 22.68
N SER A 1018 -9.07 16.70 23.24
CA SER A 1018 -9.48 15.36 22.78
C SER A 1018 -11.00 15.17 22.93
N LYS A 1019 -11.67 14.80 21.83
CA LYS A 1019 -13.11 14.51 21.84
C LYS A 1019 -13.41 13.23 22.63
N LYS A 1020 -14.60 13.18 23.24
CA LYS A 1020 -15.17 11.93 23.79
C LYS A 1020 -15.37 10.93 22.65
N THR A 1021 -14.87 9.71 22.81
CA THR A 1021 -15.13 8.63 21.86
C THR A 1021 -16.44 7.94 22.15
N ALA A 1022 -17.36 7.89 21.20
CA ALA A 1022 -18.52 7.01 21.32
C ALA A 1022 -18.07 5.53 21.24
N THR A 1023 -18.57 4.70 22.15
CA THR A 1023 -18.52 3.24 22.00
C THR A 1023 -19.62 2.81 21.02
N PRO A 1024 -19.45 1.68 20.29
CA PRO A 1024 -20.53 1.17 19.45
C PRO A 1024 -21.78 0.91 20.31
N ILE A 1025 -22.96 1.13 19.71
CA ILE A 1025 -24.22 0.79 20.36
C ILE A 1025 -24.31 -0.73 20.38
N ILE A 1026 -24.38 -1.30 21.59
CA ILE A 1026 -24.55 -2.74 21.78
C ILE A 1026 -25.99 -2.98 22.22
N SER A 1027 -26.75 -3.69 21.39
CA SER A 1027 -28.10 -4.14 21.70
C SER A 1027 -28.10 -5.53 22.34
N GLU A 1028 -29.17 -5.86 23.06
CA GLU A 1028 -29.30 -7.15 23.78
C GLU A 1028 -29.24 -8.36 22.84
N ASP A 1029 -29.69 -8.24 21.59
CA ASP A 1029 -29.66 -9.32 20.59
C ASP A 1029 -28.24 -9.72 20.18
N ILE A 1030 -27.34 -8.75 19.99
CA ILE A 1030 -25.95 -9.05 19.62
C ILE A 1030 -25.08 -9.38 20.85
N ALA A 1031 -25.51 -8.96 22.03
CA ALA A 1031 -24.88 -9.33 23.29
C ALA A 1031 -25.42 -10.64 23.88
N GLU A 1032 -26.45 -11.24 23.26
CA GLU A 1032 -27.13 -12.43 23.76
C GLU A 1032 -26.11 -13.55 24.00
N ILE A 1033 -26.19 -14.15 25.19
CA ILE A 1033 -25.30 -15.23 25.57
C ILE A 1033 -26.07 -16.53 25.49
N LYS A 1034 -25.86 -17.26 24.39
CA LYS A 1034 -26.46 -18.56 24.17
C LYS A 1034 -25.61 -19.64 24.80
N SER A 1035 -26.22 -20.46 25.67
CA SER A 1035 -25.62 -21.72 26.11
C SER A 1035 -25.38 -22.63 24.92
N TYR A 1036 -24.14 -23.07 24.71
CA TYR A 1036 -23.83 -24.02 23.65
C TYR A 1036 -24.29 -25.43 24.09
N PRO A 1037 -25.17 -26.12 23.35
CA PRO A 1037 -25.54 -27.49 23.71
C PRO A 1037 -24.31 -28.39 23.56
N LYS A 1038 -24.12 -29.34 24.50
CA LYS A 1038 -23.07 -30.36 24.40
C LYS A 1038 -23.14 -30.99 23.00
N PRO A 1039 -22.08 -30.90 22.18
CA PRO A 1039 -22.18 -31.35 20.81
C PRO A 1039 -22.39 -32.87 20.75
N GLU A 1040 -23.28 -33.31 19.86
CA GLU A 1040 -23.42 -34.73 19.56
C GLU A 1040 -22.11 -35.29 18.98
N ALA A 1041 -21.82 -36.55 19.28
CA ALA A 1041 -20.69 -37.23 18.68
C ALA A 1041 -20.86 -37.32 17.16
N LEU A 1042 -19.75 -37.16 16.44
CA LEU A 1042 -19.72 -37.13 14.97
C LEU A 1042 -19.95 -38.54 14.39
N THR A 1043 -20.50 -38.61 13.19
CA THR A 1043 -20.61 -39.86 12.41
C THR A 1043 -19.66 -39.88 11.21
N LYS A 1044 -19.08 -38.74 10.85
CA LYS A 1044 -18.04 -38.57 9.83
C LYS A 1044 -17.40 -37.20 10.01
N ILE A 1045 -16.12 -37.07 9.68
CA ILE A 1045 -15.46 -35.76 9.62
C ILE A 1045 -14.23 -35.83 8.72
N LYS A 1046 -13.91 -34.72 8.06
CA LYS A 1046 -12.64 -34.52 7.38
C LYS A 1046 -11.92 -33.38 8.09
N LEU A 1047 -10.74 -33.62 8.62
CA LEU A 1047 -9.92 -32.63 9.31
C LEU A 1047 -8.69 -32.32 8.47
N ASN A 1048 -8.34 -31.05 8.35
CA ASN A 1048 -7.08 -30.63 7.77
C ASN A 1048 -6.26 -29.87 8.81
N PHE A 1049 -5.01 -30.26 9.00
CA PHE A 1049 -4.06 -29.66 9.92
C PHE A 1049 -3.17 -28.58 9.26
N ALA A 1050 -3.49 -28.16 8.04
CA ALA A 1050 -2.88 -27.02 7.35
C ALA A 1050 -3.47 -25.67 7.85
N LEU A 1051 -2.71 -24.57 7.73
CA LEU A 1051 -3.08 -23.23 8.24
C LEU A 1051 -4.25 -22.59 7.50
N TYR A 1052 -4.54 -23.04 6.29
CA TYR A 1052 -5.61 -22.48 5.47
C TYR A 1052 -6.96 -23.07 5.88
N SER A 1053 -7.76 -22.23 6.54
CA SER A 1053 -9.17 -22.48 6.85
C SER A 1053 -10.08 -22.59 5.62
N MET A 1054 -9.57 -22.34 4.41
CA MET A 1054 -10.39 -22.24 3.20
C MET A 1054 -10.57 -23.54 2.44
N ILE A 1055 -11.12 -24.54 3.13
CA ILE A 1055 -11.40 -25.85 2.53
C ILE A 1055 -12.87 -26.19 2.60
N ASP A 1056 -13.71 -25.17 2.62
CA ASP A 1056 -15.13 -25.35 2.35
C ASP A 1056 -15.32 -25.91 0.94
N ALA A 1057 -14.45 -25.54 -0.02
CA ALA A 1057 -14.49 -26.06 -1.39
C ALA A 1057 -14.17 -27.57 -1.52
N LEU A 1058 -13.47 -28.21 -0.56
CA LEU A 1058 -13.19 -29.66 -0.56
C LEU A 1058 -13.84 -30.41 0.63
N GLY A 1059 -14.59 -29.69 1.46
CA GLY A 1059 -15.31 -30.22 2.63
C GLY A 1059 -14.42 -30.67 3.79
N TYR A 1060 -13.26 -30.04 4.02
CA TYR A 1060 -12.43 -30.29 5.21
C TYR A 1060 -12.63 -29.20 6.27
N THR A 1061 -12.69 -29.62 7.53
CA THR A 1061 -12.68 -28.75 8.70
C THR A 1061 -11.24 -28.46 9.14
N PRO A 1062 -10.81 -27.19 9.22
CA PRO A 1062 -9.44 -26.85 9.60
C PRO A 1062 -9.18 -27.09 11.10
N VAL A 1063 -7.97 -27.56 11.41
CA VAL A 1063 -7.49 -27.84 12.76
C VAL A 1063 -6.12 -27.20 12.97
N ASN A 1064 -6.06 -26.15 13.78
CA ASN A 1064 -4.81 -25.58 14.27
C ASN A 1064 -4.43 -26.16 15.65
N GLN A 1065 -3.25 -25.78 16.15
CA GLN A 1065 -2.67 -26.24 17.42
C GLN A 1065 -3.49 -25.87 18.67
N ARG A 1066 -4.47 -24.96 18.58
CA ARG A 1066 -5.22 -24.38 19.72
C ARG A 1066 -6.60 -24.98 19.91
N HIS A 1067 -7.06 -25.86 19.03
CA HIS A 1067 -8.28 -26.62 19.26
C HIS A 1067 -8.05 -27.53 20.45
N ILE A 1068 -8.28 -27.10 21.68
CA ILE A 1068 -8.10 -27.91 22.89
C ILE A 1068 -9.31 -28.82 23.03
N PHE A 1069 -9.11 -30.14 23.08
CA PHE A 1069 -10.21 -31.06 23.29
C PHE A 1069 -10.85 -30.86 24.66
N ASN A 1070 -12.17 -30.75 24.64
CA ASN A 1070 -12.99 -30.82 25.83
C ASN A 1070 -14.28 -31.56 25.46
N GLU A 1071 -14.47 -32.73 26.07
CA GLU A 1071 -15.59 -33.65 25.80
C GLU A 1071 -16.99 -33.03 25.93
N ASN A 1072 -17.10 -31.94 26.68
CA ASN A 1072 -18.35 -31.23 26.90
C ASN A 1072 -18.50 -29.99 26.00
N LYS A 1073 -17.44 -29.55 25.32
CA LYS A 1073 -17.41 -28.29 24.59
C LYS A 1073 -17.17 -28.44 23.08
N ASN A 1074 -16.40 -29.43 22.64
CA ASN A 1074 -16.13 -29.64 21.22
C ASN A 1074 -16.08 -31.12 20.82
N GLN A 1075 -16.13 -31.35 19.51
CA GLN A 1075 -16.14 -32.68 18.93
C GLN A 1075 -14.73 -33.19 18.63
N PHE A 1076 -13.70 -32.34 18.67
CA PHE A 1076 -12.31 -32.74 18.43
C PHE A 1076 -11.33 -31.70 18.97
N GLY A 1077 -10.09 -32.12 19.23
CA GLY A 1077 -9.01 -31.22 19.65
C GLY A 1077 -7.76 -31.90 20.21
N TRP A 1078 -6.72 -31.13 20.45
CA TRP A 1078 -5.48 -31.46 21.13
C TRP A 1078 -5.66 -31.56 22.65
N ARG A 1079 -4.89 -32.43 23.32
CA ARG A 1079 -4.76 -32.41 24.77
C ARG A 1079 -4.20 -31.06 25.23
N SER A 1080 -4.83 -30.43 26.22
CA SER A 1080 -4.51 -29.04 26.63
C SER A 1080 -3.02 -28.77 26.89
N GLN A 1081 -2.29 -29.73 27.49
CA GLN A 1081 -0.87 -29.57 27.83
C GLN A 1081 0.09 -29.72 26.63
N ASP A 1082 -0.40 -30.23 25.50
CA ASP A 1082 0.44 -30.53 24.33
C ASP A 1082 0.51 -29.33 23.37
N VAL A 1083 -0.49 -28.45 23.39
CA VAL A 1083 -0.68 -27.30 22.46
C VAL A 1083 0.57 -26.45 22.27
N ASP A 1084 1.30 -26.14 23.35
CA ASP A 1084 2.50 -25.31 23.30
C ASP A 1084 3.72 -25.99 22.64
N ASN A 1085 3.63 -27.29 22.32
CA ASN A 1085 4.69 -28.06 21.66
C ASN A 1085 4.36 -28.41 20.20
N ILE A 1086 3.29 -27.84 19.65
CA ILE A 1086 2.81 -28.06 18.29
C ILE A 1086 3.02 -26.77 17.48
N TRP A 1087 3.64 -26.92 16.32
CA TRP A 1087 4.01 -25.82 15.43
C TRP A 1087 3.37 -26.02 14.05
N TYR A 1088 3.24 -24.94 13.30
CA TYR A 1088 2.83 -25.02 11.92
C TYR A 1088 4.02 -25.36 11.01
N HIS A 1089 3.77 -26.20 10.00
CA HIS A 1089 4.71 -26.47 8.91
C HIS A 1089 4.13 -25.89 7.62
N HIS A 1090 4.66 -24.73 7.20
CA HIS A 1090 4.34 -24.06 5.93
C HIS A 1090 5.58 -23.92 5.06
N ASN A 1091 5.43 -24.04 3.73
CA ASN A 1091 6.35 -23.43 2.79
C ASN A 1091 5.68 -23.27 1.41
N GLU A 1092 5.70 -22.04 0.89
CA GLU A 1092 4.94 -21.53 -0.26
C GLU A 1092 5.38 -22.14 -1.61
N ALA A 1093 6.60 -22.67 -1.71
CA ALA A 1093 7.30 -22.88 -2.97
C ALA A 1093 6.98 -24.15 -3.82
N SER A 1094 5.80 -24.77 -3.73
CA SER A 1094 5.52 -26.01 -4.52
C SER A 1094 4.12 -26.04 -5.13
N GLU A 1095 3.98 -25.66 -6.40
CA GLU A 1095 2.68 -25.66 -7.10
C GLU A 1095 2.20 -27.06 -7.54
N HIS A 1096 3.08 -28.06 -7.54
CA HIS A 1096 2.78 -29.41 -8.02
C HIS A 1096 2.09 -30.32 -6.99
N VAL A 1097 2.02 -29.90 -5.72
CA VAL A 1097 1.35 -30.65 -4.64
C VAL A 1097 0.21 -29.80 -4.07
N ILE A 1098 -1.00 -30.38 -3.99
CA ILE A 1098 -2.15 -29.71 -3.38
C ILE A 1098 -1.85 -29.31 -1.93
N PHE A 1099 -2.19 -28.07 -1.57
CA PHE A 1099 -1.74 -27.42 -0.33
C PHE A 1099 -1.94 -28.28 0.94
N TRP A 1100 -3.07 -28.97 1.03
CA TRP A 1100 -3.42 -29.79 2.19
C TRP A 1100 -2.60 -31.07 2.34
N GLN A 1101 -1.87 -31.49 1.31
CA GLN A 1101 -0.93 -32.62 1.39
C GLN A 1101 0.51 -32.19 1.67
N ARG A 1102 0.89 -30.94 1.38
CA ARG A 1102 2.24 -30.42 1.68
C ARG A 1102 2.36 -29.80 3.08
N ASP A 1103 1.29 -29.18 3.56
CA ASP A 1103 1.28 -28.44 4.82
C ASP A 1103 0.60 -29.24 5.94
N GLY A 1104 0.89 -28.88 7.19
CA GLY A 1104 0.36 -29.59 8.34
C GLY A 1104 0.83 -29.04 9.67
N LEU A 1105 0.44 -29.70 10.76
CA LEU A 1105 0.99 -29.46 12.08
C LEU A 1105 2.16 -30.40 12.35
N THR A 1106 3.19 -29.89 13.00
CA THR A 1106 4.40 -30.64 13.38
C THR A 1106 4.67 -30.51 14.88
N GLY A 1107 5.32 -31.52 15.45
CA GLY A 1107 5.76 -31.52 16.84
C GLY A 1107 7.09 -32.23 17.00
N LYS A 1108 7.74 -32.00 18.15
CA LYS A 1108 8.99 -32.68 18.55
C LYS A 1108 8.85 -33.54 19.80
N LYS A 1109 7.62 -33.62 20.34
CA LYS A 1109 7.26 -34.35 21.55
C LYS A 1109 5.93 -35.05 21.30
N GLU A 1110 5.58 -35.96 22.20
CA GLU A 1110 4.25 -36.57 22.24
C GLU A 1110 3.15 -35.49 22.20
N ALA A 1111 2.19 -35.67 21.32
CA ALA A 1111 0.94 -34.92 21.30
C ALA A 1111 -0.23 -35.88 21.08
N LYS A 1112 -1.34 -35.60 21.76
CA LYS A 1112 -2.60 -36.34 21.60
C LYS A 1112 -3.68 -35.48 20.97
N PHE A 1113 -4.37 -36.06 20.00
CA PHE A 1113 -5.52 -35.45 19.35
C PHE A 1113 -6.74 -36.37 19.48
N TYR A 1114 -7.88 -35.79 19.80
CA TYR A 1114 -9.12 -36.48 20.11
C TYR A 1114 -10.18 -36.14 19.08
N VAL A 1115 -11.01 -37.11 18.71
CA VAL A 1115 -12.25 -36.91 17.94
C VAL A 1115 -13.37 -37.69 18.60
N ARG A 1116 -14.50 -37.03 18.86
CA ARG A 1116 -15.69 -37.63 19.44
C ARG A 1116 -16.57 -38.22 18.34
N LEU A 1117 -16.73 -39.53 18.32
CA LEU A 1117 -17.44 -40.30 17.30
C LEU A 1117 -18.52 -41.17 17.94
N LYS A 1118 -19.69 -41.32 17.30
CA LYS A 1118 -20.70 -42.27 17.80
C LYS A 1118 -20.13 -43.69 17.81
N GLU A 1119 -20.60 -44.53 18.74
CA GLU A 1119 -20.24 -45.95 18.78
C GLU A 1119 -20.41 -46.60 17.39
N GLY A 1120 -19.40 -47.36 16.95
CA GLY A 1120 -19.43 -48.03 15.64
C GLY A 1120 -18.04 -48.23 15.01
N LYS A 1121 -18.04 -48.71 13.76
CA LYS A 1121 -16.81 -48.97 13.00
C LYS A 1121 -16.55 -47.89 11.98
N TYR A 1122 -15.30 -47.43 11.89
CA TYR A 1122 -14.88 -46.33 11.03
C TYR A 1122 -13.65 -46.67 10.20
N ASN A 1123 -13.65 -46.21 8.96
CA ASN A 1123 -12.46 -46.08 8.13
C ASN A 1123 -11.79 -44.74 8.44
N ILE A 1124 -10.54 -44.78 8.89
CA ILE A 1124 -9.72 -43.61 9.20
C ILE A 1124 -8.58 -43.54 8.19
N LYS A 1125 -8.65 -42.56 7.28
CA LYS A 1125 -7.58 -42.25 6.35
C LYS A 1125 -6.74 -41.10 6.89
N TYR A 1126 -5.43 -41.30 7.01
CA TYR A 1126 -4.51 -40.29 7.52
C TYR A 1126 -3.45 -39.94 6.49
N TYR A 1127 -3.01 -38.69 6.51
CA TYR A 1127 -1.98 -38.15 5.64
C TYR A 1127 -0.86 -37.59 6.51
N MET A 1128 0.32 -38.20 6.44
CA MET A 1128 1.46 -37.85 7.30
C MET A 1128 2.76 -37.86 6.49
N GLY A 1129 3.45 -36.73 6.49
CA GLY A 1129 4.73 -36.54 5.82
C GLY A 1129 4.80 -35.20 5.11
N ASP A 1130 5.81 -35.05 4.26
CA ASP A 1130 5.96 -33.87 3.43
C ASP A 1130 6.07 -34.32 1.98
N ALA A 1131 5.01 -34.10 1.21
CA ALA A 1131 4.91 -34.56 -0.17
C ALA A 1131 5.83 -33.79 -1.15
N ARG A 1132 6.47 -32.69 -0.74
CA ARG A 1132 7.30 -31.84 -1.63
C ARG A 1132 8.66 -32.46 -1.93
N VAL A 1133 9.06 -32.49 -3.20
CA VAL A 1133 10.39 -32.95 -3.60
C VAL A 1133 11.47 -31.94 -3.21
N LYS A 1134 12.66 -32.45 -2.83
CA LYS A 1134 13.76 -31.67 -2.24
C LYS A 1134 14.23 -30.46 -3.07
N ALA A 1135 14.04 -30.48 -4.38
CA ALA A 1135 14.47 -29.43 -5.30
C ALA A 1135 13.59 -28.16 -5.25
N GLU A 1136 12.37 -28.25 -4.75
CA GLU A 1136 11.40 -27.14 -4.68
C GLU A 1136 11.54 -26.31 -3.38
N MET A 1137 12.42 -26.70 -2.46
CA MET A 1137 12.53 -26.05 -1.16
C MET A 1137 13.60 -24.95 -1.16
N ILE A 1138 13.22 -23.73 -1.58
CA ILE A 1138 14.12 -22.55 -1.62
C ILE A 1138 14.66 -22.18 -0.22
N TYR A 1139 13.86 -22.34 0.84
CA TYR A 1139 14.21 -21.87 2.19
C TYR A 1139 14.53 -22.96 3.23
N PHE A 1140 14.23 -24.24 2.95
CA PHE A 1140 14.47 -25.34 3.89
C PHE A 1140 15.11 -26.53 3.20
N LYS A 1141 16.39 -26.81 3.47
CA LYS A 1141 17.04 -28.05 3.02
C LYS A 1141 16.33 -29.26 3.64
N GLY A 1142 15.39 -29.88 2.91
CA GLY A 1142 14.70 -31.16 3.17
C GLY A 1142 14.53 -31.58 4.64
N ALA A 1143 13.31 -31.53 5.17
CA ALA A 1143 13.01 -32.02 6.52
C ALA A 1143 12.90 -33.55 6.56
N THR A 1144 13.60 -34.18 7.51
CA THR A 1144 13.34 -35.57 7.91
C THR A 1144 12.44 -35.57 9.14
N PHE A 1145 11.39 -36.39 9.13
CA PHE A 1145 10.48 -36.65 10.24
C PHE A 1145 10.72 -38.08 10.75
N ASP A 1146 10.90 -38.22 12.06
CA ASP A 1146 11.11 -39.49 12.74
C ASP A 1146 9.84 -39.77 13.55
N MET A 1147 8.88 -40.45 12.93
CA MET A 1147 7.48 -40.47 13.40
C MET A 1147 7.11 -41.77 14.11
N SER A 1148 6.43 -41.63 15.24
CA SER A 1148 5.64 -42.69 15.86
C SER A 1148 4.18 -42.26 15.88
N PHE A 1149 3.27 -43.16 15.52
CA PHE A 1149 1.84 -42.88 15.43
C PHE A 1149 1.02 -44.07 15.91
N ALA A 1150 0.03 -43.80 16.75
CA ALA A 1150 -0.90 -44.79 17.27
C ALA A 1150 -2.32 -44.25 17.27
N ILE A 1151 -3.29 -45.16 17.10
CA ILE A 1151 -4.71 -44.88 17.20
C ILE A 1151 -5.32 -45.79 18.26
N ASN A 1152 -6.01 -45.23 19.25
CA ASN A 1152 -6.57 -45.94 20.41
C ASN A 1152 -5.55 -46.91 21.05
N GLY A 1153 -4.29 -46.46 21.19
CA GLY A 1153 -3.18 -47.25 21.74
C GLY A 1153 -2.56 -48.28 20.78
N LYS A 1154 -3.16 -48.56 19.63
CA LYS A 1154 -2.59 -49.46 18.60
C LYS A 1154 -1.53 -48.72 17.79
N THR A 1155 -0.26 -49.12 17.93
CA THR A 1155 0.85 -48.55 17.16
C THR A 1155 0.75 -48.93 15.68
N LEU A 1156 0.75 -47.91 14.81
CA LEU A 1156 0.73 -48.04 13.35
C LEU A 1156 2.10 -47.71 12.74
N MET A 1157 2.82 -46.77 13.35
CA MET A 1157 4.20 -46.39 12.99
C MET A 1157 5.05 -46.31 14.25
N LYS A 1158 6.29 -46.80 14.17
CA LYS A 1158 7.25 -46.74 15.28
C LYS A 1158 8.62 -46.32 14.76
N ASN A 1159 9.04 -45.10 15.10
CA ASN A 1159 10.32 -44.50 14.68
C ASN A 1159 10.55 -44.58 13.16
N GLU A 1160 9.50 -44.41 12.37
CA GLU A 1160 9.58 -44.49 10.92
C GLU A 1160 10.13 -43.18 10.37
N LYS A 1161 11.14 -43.26 9.50
CA LYS A 1161 11.76 -42.10 8.88
C LYS A 1161 11.03 -41.74 7.60
N VAL A 1162 10.41 -40.56 7.57
CA VAL A 1162 9.79 -39.98 6.38
C VAL A 1162 10.58 -38.74 5.97
N VAL A 1163 11.08 -38.75 4.74
CA VAL A 1163 11.85 -37.65 4.14
C VAL A 1163 10.96 -36.85 3.19
N SER A 1164 11.23 -35.55 3.04
CA SER A 1164 10.57 -34.71 2.03
C SER A 1164 10.54 -35.39 0.65
N GLY A 1165 9.37 -35.38 0.02
CA GLY A 1165 9.07 -36.02 -1.26
C GLY A 1165 8.35 -37.36 -1.09
N LYS A 1166 8.10 -37.78 0.16
CA LYS A 1166 7.34 -38.98 0.50
C LYS A 1166 6.28 -38.63 1.54
N GLN A 1167 5.01 -38.81 1.19
CA GLN A 1167 3.89 -38.75 2.13
C GLN A 1167 3.33 -40.14 2.34
N LYS A 1168 3.03 -40.49 3.60
CA LYS A 1168 2.35 -41.73 3.94
C LYS A 1168 0.84 -41.48 3.99
N ILE A 1169 0.12 -42.23 3.17
CA ILE A 1169 -1.33 -42.17 3.03
C ILE A 1169 -1.86 -43.59 3.19
N GLU A 1170 -2.50 -43.87 4.32
CA GLU A 1170 -3.08 -45.18 4.60
C GLU A 1170 -4.49 -45.04 5.15
N THR A 1171 -5.28 -46.11 5.06
CA THR A 1171 -6.61 -46.21 5.66
C THR A 1171 -6.64 -47.41 6.59
N ILE A 1172 -7.15 -47.22 7.80
CA ILE A 1172 -7.33 -48.31 8.77
C ILE A 1172 -8.77 -48.37 9.26
N GLU A 1173 -9.22 -49.56 9.64
CA GLU A 1173 -10.49 -49.76 10.34
C GLU A 1173 -10.28 -49.66 11.86
N VAL A 1174 -11.11 -48.87 12.53
CA VAL A 1174 -11.11 -48.69 13.99
C VAL A 1174 -12.53 -48.80 14.52
N GLU A 1175 -12.69 -49.52 15.63
CA GLU A 1175 -13.93 -49.65 16.37
C GLU A 1175 -13.94 -48.64 17.52
N ILE A 1176 -15.00 -47.84 17.60
CA ILE A 1176 -15.24 -46.84 18.64
C ILE A 1176 -16.26 -47.41 19.62
N GLY A 1177 -15.90 -47.46 20.89
CA GLY A 1177 -16.75 -47.98 21.96
C GLY A 1177 -17.68 -46.92 22.56
N ASN A 1178 -18.26 -47.27 23.71
CA ASN A 1178 -19.26 -46.45 24.42
C ASN A 1178 -18.71 -45.13 24.98
N ASP A 1179 -17.38 -44.97 25.02
CA ASP A 1179 -16.72 -43.71 25.38
C ASP A 1179 -16.78 -42.66 24.25
N GLU A 1180 -17.26 -43.06 23.07
CA GLU A 1180 -17.43 -42.22 21.89
C GLU A 1180 -16.15 -41.50 21.47
N LEU A 1181 -14.96 -42.07 21.73
CA LEU A 1181 -13.68 -41.37 21.59
C LEU A 1181 -12.68 -42.07 20.68
N LEU A 1182 -12.12 -41.31 19.76
CA LEU A 1182 -10.93 -41.65 18.98
C LEU A 1182 -9.75 -40.85 19.51
N GLU A 1183 -8.70 -41.53 19.98
CA GLU A 1183 -7.43 -40.94 20.39
C GLU A 1183 -6.35 -41.23 19.33
N LEU A 1184 -5.75 -40.16 18.81
CA LEU A 1184 -4.53 -40.19 18.01
C LEU A 1184 -3.35 -39.82 18.91
N THR A 1185 -2.31 -40.64 18.95
CA THR A 1185 -1.04 -40.34 19.63
C THR A 1185 0.06 -40.19 18.61
N LEU A 1186 0.67 -39.00 18.56
CA LEU A 1186 1.78 -38.62 17.68
C LEU A 1186 3.02 -38.43 18.54
N ASP A 1187 4.13 -39.07 18.23
CA ASP A 1187 5.38 -38.94 19.01
C ASP A 1187 6.62 -38.92 18.11
N GLY A 1188 7.73 -38.42 18.65
CA GLY A 1188 8.96 -38.12 17.92
C GLY A 1188 8.90 -36.78 17.19
N LYS A 1189 9.56 -36.69 16.03
CA LYS A 1189 9.49 -35.53 15.14
C LYS A 1189 8.45 -35.82 14.06
N TRP A 1190 7.20 -35.46 14.31
CA TRP A 1190 6.05 -35.84 13.49
C TRP A 1190 5.49 -34.69 12.67
N ILE A 1191 4.75 -35.04 11.62
CA ILE A 1191 3.89 -34.14 10.86
C ILE A 1191 2.58 -34.85 10.51
N ILE A 1192 1.45 -34.16 10.70
CA ILE A 1192 0.13 -34.61 10.26
C ILE A 1192 -0.47 -33.54 9.36
N ASN A 1193 -0.94 -33.96 8.18
CA ASN A 1193 -1.47 -33.07 7.16
C ASN A 1193 -3.00 -33.10 7.19
N ALA A 1194 -3.63 -34.28 7.16
CA ALA A 1194 -5.08 -34.41 7.11
C ALA A 1194 -5.56 -35.76 7.69
N LEU A 1195 -6.86 -35.80 8.03
CA LEU A 1195 -7.58 -36.96 8.54
C LEU A 1195 -8.97 -37.04 7.89
N GLU A 1196 -9.36 -38.18 7.36
CA GLU A 1196 -10.74 -38.44 6.92
C GLU A 1196 -11.32 -39.62 7.68
N ILE A 1197 -12.43 -39.39 8.36
CA ILE A 1197 -13.16 -40.38 9.16
C ILE A 1197 -14.54 -40.58 8.53
N LYS A 1198 -14.85 -41.81 8.17
CA LYS A 1198 -16.17 -42.21 7.65
C LYS A 1198 -16.58 -43.56 8.23
N PRO A 1199 -17.88 -43.83 8.41
CA PRO A 1199 -18.32 -45.14 8.89
C PRO A 1199 -17.95 -46.23 7.87
N VAL A 1200 -17.72 -47.45 8.35
CA VAL A 1200 -17.63 -48.64 7.48
C VAL A 1200 -19.04 -48.90 6.97
N GLN A 1201 -19.20 -48.91 5.64
CA GLN A 1201 -20.48 -49.22 4.99
C GLN A 1201 -20.85 -50.69 5.11
#